data_AF-A0A4W6FZV1-F1
#
_entry.id   AF-A0A4W6FZV1-F1
#
_cell.length_a   1.000
_cell.length_b   1.000
_cell.length_c   1.000
_cell.angle_alpha   90.00
_cell.angle_beta   90.00
_cell.angle_gamma   90.00
#
_symmetry.space_group_name_H-M   'P 1'
#
loop_
_entity.id
_entity.type
_entity.pdbx_description
1 polymer ?
#
loop_
_entity_poly.entity_id
_entity_poly.type
_entity_poly.pdbx_seq_one_letter_code
_entity_poly.pdbx_strand_id
1 'polypeptide(L)'
;MTSDTDTDETWENLIENFKPRLRELISVNRVLDYIDFMKPAQKEQIRQKARTDGDIAAADLLINVVITKPHNTGWFNVFVDALLNSGCVHAADYMQGNLPEPEVEAENDYCVLLIRLLSPSLVKMKTQEVCVHCLAQELINPEDSERITAEIRNNGSISGARELLSIIVRGRPGWFSKFLQILRETEHKHLYELTGGSPDCEKQDEKLSSLKGEPTGSPAAAESPEYMEINKFCLSDPLLCITDGANPAAAARGPESNDIVLRDYQEEVARPALEGKNIIICLPTGSGKTRVAVYITKKHLDGRRAEGQSGKVVVLVNKIPLVEQHYSAEFLPFLRSSYKVERVSGDSQLKISFTEIVKKNDVIICTAQILENYLERSNSGEDEGVNLSDLTLIVIDECHHTQKGGVYNHIMMRYLKQKHKNRRLMKEQKEPVPLPQILGLTASPGVGGATKMEKAEEHILRICANLDASKIMTRSLGEHKKEPRKITLTVEDRKADPFGDVIKKIMNAIHAHADLSPTCDLGSQNYEQWVVQKERIAATEENQKVRVCADHLRQYSEGLNLSNTIRMRDAFGFLKKYHEEELKRKTSPDDDQNIKITVTERFLFNLFEENKEELQRLADIPQYENDSLSKLRGKILQEFSSREEARGIIFTKTRRSAIALSQWIQENPKFADIGVKAAYVIGGGDQSVVKPMTSAEQKDVLKKFGNGDINLLIATTVAEEGLDIPACNFVIRYGLVTNEIAMIQAKGRGRAEDSSYTLVEVKNSGVVEKECVNEYRTKMMDKAIDKIRALNQADYDKRIIEFQFQAIMEEKVRMTKKKQKDMNENPSEVKFSCRGCSKHVCTGEDIQIIENMHRVNVTTQFSELFIRRENAALQERLLDYETNELIACKDCGQKWGSMMVHRGIECPCLHVKNFVVTFNGKKISKCTKWSELAVRFSAFDYAEHANRVVDSSDDEETA
;
A
#
# COMPACT_ATOMS: atom_id res chain seq x y z
N MET A 1 -53.60 41.81 -4.42
CA MET A 1 -52.14 41.82 -4.27
C MET A 1 -51.69 40.58 -3.48
N THR A 2 -52.12 39.39 -3.90
CA THR A 2 -51.88 38.13 -3.17
C THR A 2 -51.77 36.95 -4.13
N SER A 3 -51.24 37.16 -5.35
CA SER A 3 -51.00 36.08 -6.33
C SER A 3 -49.53 35.90 -6.72
N ASP A 4 -48.70 36.95 -6.68
CA ASP A 4 -47.29 36.85 -7.10
C ASP A 4 -46.35 36.34 -5.99
N THR A 5 -46.72 36.52 -4.72
CA THR A 5 -45.88 36.10 -3.58
C THR A 5 -45.83 34.58 -3.40
N ASP A 6 -46.91 33.87 -3.74
CA ASP A 6 -47.01 32.41 -3.64
C ASP A 6 -46.18 31.70 -4.72
N THR A 7 -46.08 32.31 -5.91
CA THR A 7 -45.27 31.81 -7.03
C THR A 7 -43.77 32.04 -6.82
N ASP A 8 -43.37 33.21 -6.28
CA ASP A 8 -41.96 33.49 -5.98
C ASP A 8 -41.41 32.57 -4.88
N GLU A 9 -42.21 32.30 -3.84
CA GLU A 9 -41.84 31.35 -2.78
C GLU A 9 -41.72 29.91 -3.31
N THR A 10 -42.55 29.53 -4.29
CA THR A 10 -42.43 28.24 -4.97
C THR A 10 -41.13 28.12 -5.77
N TRP A 11 -40.71 29.19 -6.46
CA TRP A 11 -39.46 29.22 -7.23
C TRP A 11 -38.20 29.30 -6.35
N GLU A 12 -38.26 30.04 -5.24
CA GLU A 12 -37.21 30.04 -4.21
C GLU A 12 -36.97 28.63 -3.66
N ASN A 13 -38.06 27.94 -3.27
CA ASN A 13 -37.99 26.57 -2.75
C ASN A 13 -37.46 25.59 -3.80
N LEU A 14 -37.83 25.76 -5.08
CA LEU A 14 -37.32 24.93 -6.17
C LEU A 14 -35.80 25.08 -6.34
N ILE A 15 -35.29 26.33 -6.32
CA ILE A 15 -33.86 26.62 -6.44
C ILE A 15 -33.10 26.07 -5.24
N GLU A 16 -33.59 26.28 -4.01
CA GLU A 16 -32.95 25.78 -2.79
C GLU A 16 -32.90 24.25 -2.74
N ASN A 17 -33.99 23.57 -3.12
CA ASN A 17 -34.03 22.10 -3.16
C ASN A 17 -33.00 21.49 -4.12
N PHE A 18 -32.73 22.15 -5.25
CA PHE A 18 -31.77 21.67 -6.25
C PHE A 18 -30.41 22.39 -6.19
N LYS A 19 -30.19 23.26 -5.21
CA LYS A 19 -28.93 24.01 -5.03
C LYS A 19 -27.67 23.16 -5.04
N PRO A 20 -27.62 21.98 -4.38
CA PRO A 20 -26.44 21.11 -4.43
C PRO A 20 -26.10 20.61 -5.85
N ARG A 21 -27.10 20.51 -6.73
CA ARG A 21 -26.94 20.06 -8.11
C ARG A 21 -26.63 21.23 -9.05
N LEU A 22 -27.35 22.34 -8.89
CA LEU A 22 -27.13 23.55 -9.66
C LEU A 22 -25.70 24.10 -9.54
N ARG A 23 -25.11 24.06 -8.34
CA ARG A 23 -23.73 24.52 -8.12
C ARG A 23 -22.67 23.73 -8.91
N GLU A 24 -22.97 22.50 -9.33
CA GLU A 24 -22.06 21.65 -10.11
C GLU A 24 -22.24 21.83 -11.62
N LEU A 25 -23.43 22.26 -12.05
CA LEU A 25 -23.83 22.40 -13.45
C LEU A 25 -23.67 23.84 -13.98
N ILE A 26 -23.69 24.84 -13.12
CA ILE A 26 -23.62 26.25 -13.50
C ILE A 26 -22.17 26.67 -13.79
N SER A 27 -21.94 27.25 -14.98
CA SER A 27 -20.74 28.02 -15.27
C SER A 27 -20.98 29.50 -15.01
N VAL A 28 -20.45 29.99 -13.88
CA VAL A 28 -20.84 31.26 -13.27
C VAL A 28 -20.54 32.45 -14.17
N ASN A 29 -19.33 32.50 -14.73
CA ASN A 29 -18.90 33.61 -15.58
C ASN A 29 -19.79 33.77 -16.81
N ARG A 30 -20.31 32.67 -17.37
CA ARG A 30 -21.18 32.71 -18.55
C ARG A 30 -22.59 33.17 -18.21
N VAL A 31 -23.15 32.63 -17.13
CA VAL A 31 -24.52 32.96 -16.70
C VAL A 31 -24.62 34.44 -16.30
N LEU A 32 -23.58 34.99 -15.66
CA LEU A 32 -23.54 36.40 -15.26
C LEU A 32 -23.64 37.40 -16.42
N ASP A 33 -23.23 37.01 -17.63
CA ASP A 33 -23.29 37.88 -18.81
C ASP A 33 -24.73 38.04 -19.32
N TYR A 34 -25.60 37.07 -19.03
CA TYR A 34 -27.01 37.05 -19.43
C TYR A 34 -28.01 37.48 -18.35
N ILE A 35 -27.57 37.64 -17.09
CA ILE A 35 -28.42 38.16 -15.99
C ILE A 35 -28.40 39.69 -16.01
N ASP A 36 -29.45 40.36 -16.46
CA ASP A 36 -29.51 41.82 -16.58
C ASP A 36 -29.88 42.55 -15.27
N PHE A 37 -30.62 41.90 -14.39
CA PHE A 37 -31.13 42.50 -13.15
C PHE A 37 -30.08 42.67 -12.03
N MET A 38 -28.89 42.07 -12.16
CA MET A 38 -27.85 42.11 -11.13
C MET A 38 -26.94 43.33 -11.30
N LYS A 39 -26.64 44.02 -10.18
CA LYS A 39 -25.77 45.22 -10.21
C LYS A 39 -24.33 44.85 -10.62
N PRO A 40 -23.60 45.71 -11.36
CA PRO A 40 -22.22 45.45 -11.77
C PRO A 40 -21.27 45.11 -10.62
N ALA A 41 -21.44 45.72 -9.45
CA ALA A 41 -20.65 45.44 -8.26
C ALA A 41 -20.85 44.00 -7.72
N GLN A 42 -22.10 43.50 -7.76
CA GLN A 42 -22.41 42.12 -7.35
C GLN A 42 -21.86 41.12 -8.37
N LYS A 43 -22.00 41.42 -9.67
CA LYS A 43 -21.39 40.60 -10.73
C LYS A 43 -19.87 40.49 -10.56
N GLU A 44 -19.18 41.60 -10.28
CA GLU A 44 -17.73 41.59 -10.07
C GLU A 44 -17.33 40.85 -8.79
N GLN A 45 -18.11 40.96 -7.71
CA GLN A 45 -17.88 40.19 -6.49
C GLN A 45 -17.98 38.67 -6.76
N ILE A 46 -18.98 38.24 -7.52
CA ILE A 46 -19.14 36.82 -7.88
C ILE A 46 -18.00 36.37 -8.82
N ARG A 47 -17.60 37.20 -9.79
CA ARG A 47 -16.43 36.90 -10.65
C ARG A 47 -15.13 36.82 -9.85
N GLN A 48 -14.96 37.67 -8.84
CA GLN A 48 -13.82 37.62 -7.93
C GLN A 48 -13.82 36.32 -7.12
N LYS A 49 -14.98 35.91 -6.57
CA LYS A 49 -15.15 34.63 -5.89
C LYS A 49 -14.81 33.44 -6.80
N ALA A 50 -15.19 33.50 -8.08
CA ALA A 50 -14.85 32.45 -9.05
C ALA A 50 -13.33 32.35 -9.30
N ARG A 51 -12.60 33.49 -9.24
CA ARG A 51 -11.14 33.52 -9.41
C ARG A 51 -10.38 33.04 -8.17
N THR A 52 -10.87 33.33 -6.97
CA THR A 52 -10.17 32.99 -5.72
C THR A 52 -10.52 31.60 -5.20
N ASP A 53 -11.81 31.24 -5.26
CA ASP A 53 -12.36 30.09 -4.53
C ASP A 53 -12.98 29.03 -5.47
N GLY A 54 -12.99 29.30 -6.77
CA GLY A 54 -13.46 28.38 -7.81
C GLY A 54 -14.94 28.52 -8.18
N ASP A 55 -15.31 27.89 -9.30
CA ASP A 55 -16.62 28.01 -9.97
C ASP A 55 -17.78 27.52 -9.07
N ILE A 56 -17.57 26.48 -8.25
CA ILE A 56 -18.59 25.92 -7.35
C ILE A 56 -18.96 26.91 -6.23
N ALA A 57 -17.96 27.50 -5.56
CA ALA A 57 -18.19 28.47 -4.50
C ALA A 57 -18.81 29.77 -5.03
N ALA A 58 -18.46 30.14 -6.27
CA ALA A 58 -19.07 31.28 -6.95
C ALA A 58 -20.50 31.00 -7.42
N ALA A 59 -20.82 29.74 -7.80
CA ALA A 59 -22.16 29.34 -8.19
C ALA A 59 -23.10 29.38 -6.99
N ASP A 60 -22.63 28.95 -5.82
CA ASP A 60 -23.38 29.08 -4.58
C ASP A 60 -23.69 30.54 -4.24
N LEU A 61 -22.70 31.43 -4.36
CA LEU A 61 -22.90 32.87 -4.17
C LEU A 61 -23.86 33.46 -5.22
N LEU A 62 -23.77 33.04 -6.48
CA LEU A 62 -24.68 33.46 -7.54
C LEU A 62 -26.13 33.05 -7.21
N ILE A 63 -26.34 31.79 -6.82
CA ILE A 63 -27.67 31.27 -6.45
C ILE A 63 -28.22 32.06 -5.26
N ASN A 64 -27.42 32.29 -4.22
CA ASN A 64 -27.80 33.09 -3.05
C ASN A 64 -28.22 34.52 -3.42
N VAL A 65 -27.51 35.16 -4.35
CA VAL A 65 -27.86 36.51 -4.81
C VAL A 65 -29.14 36.50 -5.64
N VAL A 66 -29.37 35.48 -6.46
CA VAL A 66 -30.56 35.33 -7.31
C VAL A 66 -31.83 35.15 -6.46
N ILE A 67 -31.76 34.44 -5.33
CA ILE A 67 -32.90 34.23 -4.43
C ILE A 67 -33.11 35.37 -3.41
N THR A 68 -32.26 36.40 -3.39
CA THR A 68 -32.34 37.50 -2.42
C THR A 68 -33.47 38.49 -2.76
N LYS A 69 -34.38 38.75 -1.81
CA LYS A 69 -35.51 39.70 -1.94
C LYS A 69 -35.05 41.18 -1.88
N PRO A 70 -35.76 42.13 -2.55
CA PRO A 70 -36.96 41.94 -3.35
C PRO A 70 -36.65 41.50 -4.79
N HIS A 71 -37.51 40.64 -5.34
CA HIS A 71 -37.38 40.14 -6.71
C HIS A 71 -37.91 41.11 -7.75
N ASN A 72 -37.26 41.15 -8.91
CA ASN A 72 -37.78 41.85 -10.08
C ASN A 72 -38.87 41.01 -10.76
N THR A 73 -39.88 41.64 -11.36
CA THR A 73 -40.96 40.92 -12.06
C THR A 73 -40.38 40.02 -13.16
N GLY A 74 -40.65 38.71 -13.09
CA GLY A 74 -40.15 37.73 -14.06
C GLY A 74 -38.69 37.28 -13.87
N TRP A 75 -38.06 37.60 -12.73
CA TRP A 75 -36.66 37.24 -12.40
C TRP A 75 -36.34 35.75 -12.65
N PHE A 76 -37.27 34.85 -12.31
CA PHE A 76 -37.08 33.41 -12.45
C PHE A 76 -36.93 33.01 -13.92
N ASN A 77 -37.78 33.55 -14.81
CA ASN A 77 -37.67 33.30 -16.25
C ASN A 77 -36.38 33.88 -16.83
N VAL A 78 -35.98 35.08 -16.38
CA VAL A 78 -34.69 35.67 -16.79
C VAL A 78 -33.51 34.81 -16.34
N PHE A 79 -33.59 34.20 -15.15
CA PHE A 79 -32.56 33.28 -14.66
C PHE A 79 -32.51 31.98 -15.48
N VAL A 80 -33.66 31.39 -15.79
CA VAL A 80 -33.76 30.19 -16.66
C VAL A 80 -33.26 30.49 -18.07
N ASP A 81 -33.64 31.64 -18.65
CA ASP A 81 -33.17 32.08 -19.96
C ASP A 81 -31.66 32.34 -19.96
N ALA A 82 -31.11 32.88 -18.86
CA ALA A 82 -29.68 33.06 -18.70
C ALA A 82 -28.93 31.71 -18.65
N LEU A 83 -29.51 30.67 -18.03
CA LEU A 83 -28.95 29.31 -18.03
C LEU A 83 -28.98 28.67 -19.42
N LEU A 84 -30.06 28.87 -20.18
CA LEU A 84 -30.18 28.35 -21.54
C LEU A 84 -29.19 29.05 -22.49
N ASN A 85 -29.12 30.37 -22.45
CA ASN A 85 -28.26 31.16 -23.33
C ASN A 85 -26.76 31.03 -22.97
N SER A 86 -26.42 30.66 -21.73
CA SER A 86 -25.03 30.41 -21.32
C SER A 86 -24.50 29.01 -21.67
N GLY A 87 -25.36 28.14 -22.21
CA GLY A 87 -25.06 26.73 -22.46
C GLY A 87 -25.16 25.82 -21.22
N CYS A 88 -25.64 26.33 -20.09
CA CYS A 88 -25.93 25.55 -18.87
C CYS A 88 -27.29 24.85 -18.96
N VAL A 89 -27.54 24.16 -20.08
CA VAL A 89 -28.85 23.61 -20.44
C VAL A 89 -29.33 22.56 -19.42
N HIS A 90 -28.41 21.74 -18.89
CA HIS A 90 -28.77 20.75 -17.89
C HIS A 90 -29.24 21.40 -16.57
N ALA A 91 -28.65 22.53 -16.17
CA ALA A 91 -29.12 23.29 -15.00
C ALA A 91 -30.50 23.93 -15.25
N ALA A 92 -30.78 24.39 -16.48
CA ALA A 92 -32.09 24.91 -16.86
C ALA A 92 -33.18 23.83 -16.79
N ASP A 93 -32.86 22.57 -17.13
CA ASP A 93 -33.80 21.45 -17.07
C ASP A 93 -34.34 21.23 -15.64
N TYR A 94 -33.49 21.34 -14.61
CA TYR A 94 -33.93 21.27 -13.20
C TYR A 94 -34.88 22.41 -12.82
N MET A 95 -34.66 23.61 -13.37
CA MET A 95 -35.50 24.78 -13.11
C MET A 95 -36.82 24.72 -13.87
N GLN A 96 -36.88 24.00 -14.98
CA GLN A 96 -38.10 23.77 -15.78
C GLN A 96 -38.88 22.52 -15.36
N GLY A 97 -38.39 21.75 -14.37
CA GLY A 97 -39.01 20.50 -13.92
C GLY A 97 -38.80 19.31 -14.86
N ASN A 98 -37.90 19.43 -15.84
CA ASN A 98 -37.53 18.37 -16.78
C ASN A 98 -36.43 17.48 -16.14
N LEU A 99 -36.76 16.84 -15.02
CA LEU A 99 -35.79 16.06 -14.24
C LEU A 99 -35.46 14.73 -14.94
N PRO A 100 -34.18 14.31 -14.96
CA PRO A 100 -33.81 12.96 -15.41
C PRO A 100 -34.35 11.90 -14.44
N GLU A 101 -34.58 10.68 -14.95
CA GLU A 101 -34.88 9.52 -14.11
C GLU A 101 -33.70 9.24 -13.15
N PRO A 102 -33.94 8.85 -11.88
CA PRO A 102 -32.87 8.64 -10.89
C PRO A 102 -31.80 7.64 -11.33
N GLU A 103 -32.16 6.62 -12.11
CA GLU A 103 -31.23 5.64 -12.65
C GLU A 103 -30.29 6.26 -13.70
N VAL A 104 -30.81 7.12 -14.57
CA VAL A 104 -30.05 7.85 -15.59
C VAL A 104 -29.14 8.89 -14.94
N GLU A 105 -29.60 9.53 -13.87
CA GLU A 105 -28.80 10.48 -13.10
C GLU A 105 -27.65 9.80 -12.37
N ALA A 106 -27.90 8.66 -11.72
CA ALA A 106 -26.86 7.87 -11.06
C ALA A 106 -25.81 7.33 -12.05
N GLU A 107 -26.23 6.91 -13.25
CA GLU A 107 -25.32 6.52 -14.33
C GLU A 107 -24.48 7.71 -14.82
N ASN A 108 -25.09 8.88 -14.98
CA ASN A 108 -24.39 10.09 -15.37
C ASN A 108 -23.34 10.50 -14.32
N ASP A 109 -23.68 10.46 -13.04
CA ASP A 109 -22.76 10.78 -11.94
C ASP A 109 -21.58 9.81 -11.90
N TYR A 110 -21.84 8.51 -12.15
CA TYR A 110 -20.79 7.51 -12.31
C TYR A 110 -19.85 7.84 -13.49
N CYS A 111 -20.40 8.26 -14.63
CA CYS A 111 -19.62 8.66 -15.80
C CYS A 111 -18.77 9.92 -15.55
N VAL A 112 -19.32 10.92 -14.84
CA VAL A 112 -18.59 12.14 -14.44
C VAL A 112 -17.43 11.78 -13.52
N LEU A 113 -17.65 10.92 -12.51
CA LEU A 113 -16.61 10.41 -11.62
C LEU A 113 -15.52 9.66 -12.39
N LEU A 114 -15.92 8.84 -13.36
CA LEU A 114 -14.99 8.09 -14.21
C LEU A 114 -14.09 9.04 -15.03
N ILE A 115 -14.63 10.10 -15.63
CA ILE A 115 -13.82 11.12 -16.33
C ILE A 115 -12.89 11.86 -15.36
N ARG A 116 -13.34 12.20 -14.15
CA ARG A 116 -12.47 12.85 -13.14
C ARG A 116 -11.29 11.94 -12.77
N LEU A 117 -11.52 10.65 -12.55
CA LEU A 117 -10.48 9.65 -12.25
C LEU A 117 -9.51 9.43 -13.43
N LEU A 118 -10.03 9.40 -14.66
CA LEU A 118 -9.25 9.14 -15.86
C LEU A 118 -8.64 10.41 -16.49
N SER A 119 -8.96 11.60 -15.98
CA SER A 119 -8.46 12.90 -16.45
C SER A 119 -6.93 12.92 -16.67
N PRO A 120 -6.07 12.39 -15.78
CA PRO A 120 -4.61 12.38 -16.01
C PRO A 120 -4.16 11.63 -17.27
N SER A 121 -4.95 10.66 -17.71
CA SER A 121 -4.72 9.89 -18.94
C SER A 121 -5.40 10.54 -20.15
N LEU A 122 -6.63 11.03 -19.97
CA LEU A 122 -7.45 11.63 -21.03
C LEU A 122 -6.90 12.96 -21.53
N VAL A 123 -6.21 13.75 -20.70
CA VAL A 123 -5.60 15.02 -21.13
C VAL A 123 -4.48 14.89 -22.17
N LYS A 124 -4.06 13.65 -22.46
CA LYS A 124 -3.08 13.33 -23.51
C LYS A 124 -3.71 13.08 -24.88
N MET A 125 -5.03 13.18 -25.00
CA MET A 125 -5.73 13.08 -26.28
C MET A 125 -5.31 14.20 -27.24
N LYS A 126 -5.48 13.98 -28.53
CA LYS A 126 -5.33 15.00 -29.58
C LYS A 126 -6.51 15.98 -29.48
N THR A 127 -6.45 16.89 -28.51
CA THR A 127 -7.56 17.76 -28.12
C THR A 127 -8.18 18.51 -29.30
N GLN A 128 -7.36 18.99 -30.25
CA GLN A 128 -7.85 19.74 -31.39
C GLN A 128 -8.71 18.88 -32.34
N GLU A 129 -8.32 17.62 -32.57
CA GLU A 129 -9.10 16.67 -33.37
C GLU A 129 -10.39 16.29 -32.63
N VAL A 130 -10.28 15.94 -31.34
CA VAL A 130 -11.43 15.56 -30.51
C VAL A 130 -12.44 16.73 -30.40
N CYS A 131 -11.98 17.97 -30.27
CA CYS A 131 -12.83 19.16 -30.18
C CYS A 131 -13.71 19.35 -31.43
N VAL A 132 -13.16 19.14 -32.63
CA VAL A 132 -13.93 19.24 -33.89
C VAL A 132 -15.04 18.19 -33.95
N HIS A 133 -14.74 16.96 -33.52
CA HIS A 133 -15.73 15.88 -33.47
C HIS A 133 -16.77 16.09 -32.36
N CYS A 134 -16.39 16.65 -31.21
CA CYS A 134 -17.33 17.03 -30.15
C CYS A 134 -18.31 18.12 -30.62
N LEU A 135 -17.86 19.08 -31.44
CA LEU A 135 -18.73 20.10 -32.04
C LEU A 135 -19.70 19.46 -33.05
N ALA A 136 -19.21 18.54 -33.89
CA ALA A 136 -20.03 17.85 -34.88
C ALA A 136 -21.13 16.95 -34.25
N GLN A 137 -20.91 16.44 -33.04
CA GLN A 137 -21.85 15.59 -32.29
C GLN A 137 -22.69 16.38 -31.26
N GLU A 138 -22.63 17.71 -31.32
CA GLU A 138 -23.35 18.65 -30.42
C GLU A 138 -23.05 18.44 -28.92
N LEU A 139 -21.84 17.96 -28.60
CA LEU A 139 -21.38 17.86 -27.20
C LEU A 139 -20.85 19.20 -26.67
N ILE A 140 -20.44 20.09 -27.57
CA ILE A 140 -19.99 21.45 -27.28
C ILE A 140 -20.59 22.40 -28.32
N ASN A 141 -20.70 23.68 -28.01
CA ASN A 141 -21.20 24.69 -28.94
C ASN A 141 -20.04 25.43 -29.69
N PRO A 142 -20.33 26.25 -30.71
CA PRO A 142 -19.28 26.96 -31.47
C PRO A 142 -18.39 27.87 -30.60
N GLU A 143 -18.96 28.54 -29.60
CA GLU A 143 -18.22 29.41 -28.67
C GLU A 143 -17.25 28.60 -27.78
N ASP A 144 -17.69 27.43 -27.33
CA ASP A 144 -16.87 26.46 -26.59
C ASP A 144 -15.67 26.03 -27.42
N SER A 145 -15.90 25.69 -28.68
CA SER A 145 -14.86 25.24 -29.61
C SER A 145 -13.83 26.34 -29.87
N GLU A 146 -14.25 27.58 -30.06
CA GLU A 146 -13.34 28.73 -30.22
C GLU A 146 -12.50 28.95 -28.95
N ARG A 147 -13.13 28.85 -27.77
CA ARG A 147 -12.46 29.03 -26.48
C ARG A 147 -11.45 27.92 -26.21
N ILE A 148 -11.80 26.66 -26.44
CA ILE A 148 -10.88 25.53 -26.31
C ILE A 148 -9.71 25.70 -27.28
N THR A 149 -9.98 26.14 -28.52
CA THR A 149 -8.94 26.40 -29.52
C THR A 149 -8.00 27.53 -29.08
N ALA A 150 -8.54 28.61 -28.50
CA ALA A 150 -7.76 29.70 -27.93
C ALA A 150 -6.91 29.23 -26.73
N GLU A 151 -7.46 28.38 -25.86
CA GLU A 151 -6.78 27.80 -24.72
C GLU A 151 -5.63 26.85 -25.14
N ILE A 152 -5.85 26.05 -26.18
CA ILE A 152 -4.80 25.21 -26.80
C ILE A 152 -3.66 26.10 -27.32
N ARG A 153 -3.99 27.22 -27.96
CA ARG A 153 -3.00 28.14 -28.54
C ARG A 153 -2.19 28.89 -27.47
N ASN A 154 -2.83 29.30 -26.37
CA ASN A 154 -2.22 30.13 -25.34
C ASN A 154 -1.50 29.30 -24.26
N ASN A 155 -2.11 28.19 -23.82
CA ASN A 155 -1.69 27.42 -22.65
C ASN A 155 -1.40 25.94 -22.96
N GLY A 156 -1.51 25.53 -24.23
CA GLY A 156 -1.13 24.20 -24.72
C GLY A 156 -2.26 23.17 -24.71
N SER A 157 -2.04 22.07 -25.44
CA SER A 157 -3.06 21.02 -25.70
C SER A 157 -3.63 20.38 -24.42
N ILE A 158 -2.82 20.27 -23.37
CA ILE A 158 -3.22 19.70 -22.08
C ILE A 158 -4.21 20.64 -21.36
N SER A 159 -3.99 21.95 -21.41
CA SER A 159 -4.92 22.93 -20.81
C SER A 159 -6.24 22.92 -21.55
N GLY A 160 -6.19 22.93 -22.89
CA GLY A 160 -7.39 22.78 -23.73
C GLY A 160 -8.13 21.46 -23.49
N ALA A 161 -7.42 20.35 -23.21
CA ALA A 161 -8.06 19.07 -22.91
C ALA A 161 -8.84 19.11 -21.60
N ARG A 162 -8.29 19.77 -20.58
CA ARG A 162 -8.97 19.97 -19.30
C ARG A 162 -10.21 20.83 -19.46
N GLU A 163 -10.12 21.87 -20.29
CA GLU A 163 -11.25 22.75 -20.59
C GLU A 163 -12.34 22.01 -21.39
N LEU A 164 -11.98 21.19 -22.37
CA LEU A 164 -12.94 20.36 -23.10
C LEU A 164 -13.66 19.38 -22.15
N LEU A 165 -12.92 18.68 -21.28
CA LEU A 165 -13.49 17.72 -20.33
C LEU A 165 -14.39 18.41 -19.29
N SER A 166 -14.03 19.61 -18.83
CA SER A 166 -14.83 20.36 -17.84
C SER A 166 -16.18 20.82 -18.41
N ILE A 167 -16.27 21.07 -19.72
CA ILE A 167 -17.51 21.44 -20.41
C ILE A 167 -18.40 20.21 -20.61
N ILE A 168 -17.84 19.12 -21.14
CA ILE A 168 -18.62 17.94 -21.54
C ILE A 168 -19.32 17.29 -20.32
N VAL A 169 -18.65 17.22 -19.16
CA VAL A 169 -19.21 16.61 -17.94
C VAL A 169 -20.41 17.37 -17.35
N ARG A 170 -20.64 18.62 -17.77
CA ARG A 170 -21.77 19.46 -17.35
C ARG A 170 -22.98 19.36 -18.31
N GLY A 171 -22.84 18.60 -19.40
CA GLY A 171 -23.88 18.38 -20.39
C GLY A 171 -25.02 17.47 -19.91
N ARG A 172 -26.08 17.37 -20.71
CA ARG A 172 -27.20 16.45 -20.46
C ARG A 172 -26.75 14.98 -20.46
N PRO A 173 -27.39 14.08 -19.69
CA PRO A 173 -27.09 12.65 -19.69
C PRO A 173 -27.05 12.05 -21.10
N GLY A 174 -26.15 11.08 -21.33
CA GLY A 174 -25.89 10.48 -22.65
C GLY A 174 -24.70 11.10 -23.41
N TRP A 175 -24.02 12.10 -22.84
CA TRP A 175 -22.77 12.65 -23.40
C TRP A 175 -21.62 11.63 -23.41
N PHE A 176 -21.59 10.73 -22.42
CA PHE A 176 -20.46 9.81 -22.22
C PHE A 176 -20.32 8.81 -23.38
N SER A 177 -21.42 8.18 -23.82
CA SER A 177 -21.41 7.25 -24.95
C SER A 177 -20.97 7.91 -26.26
N LYS A 178 -21.47 9.12 -26.53
CA LYS A 178 -21.03 9.95 -27.68
C LYS A 178 -19.54 10.29 -27.58
N PHE A 179 -19.05 10.66 -26.40
CA PHE A 179 -17.64 10.97 -26.18
C PHE A 179 -16.74 9.75 -26.39
N LEU A 180 -17.17 8.56 -25.96
CA LEU A 180 -16.45 7.30 -26.23
C LEU A 180 -16.36 7.00 -27.72
N GLN A 181 -17.46 7.19 -28.45
CA GLN A 181 -17.47 7.02 -29.90
C GLN A 181 -16.48 7.98 -30.57
N ILE A 182 -16.43 9.24 -30.14
CA ILE A 182 -15.46 10.23 -30.66
C ILE A 182 -14.01 9.80 -30.37
N LEU A 183 -13.72 9.29 -29.16
CA LEU A 183 -12.38 8.78 -28.84
C LEU A 183 -12.00 7.58 -29.73
N ARG A 184 -12.98 6.74 -30.09
CA ARG A 184 -12.77 5.64 -31.04
C ARG A 184 -12.49 6.15 -32.46
N GLU A 185 -13.30 7.09 -32.95
CA GLU A 185 -13.19 7.67 -34.30
C GLU A 185 -11.91 8.50 -34.50
N THR A 186 -11.39 9.11 -33.44
CA THR A 186 -10.14 9.89 -33.46
C THR A 186 -8.89 9.06 -33.17
N GLU A 187 -8.98 7.73 -33.30
CA GLU A 187 -7.88 6.75 -33.13
C GLU A 187 -7.28 6.65 -31.71
N HIS A 188 -8.01 7.06 -30.66
CA HIS A 188 -7.56 6.94 -29.27
C HIS A 188 -7.96 5.60 -28.63
N LYS A 189 -7.63 4.48 -29.28
CA LYS A 189 -8.08 3.12 -28.90
C LYS A 189 -7.74 2.75 -27.44
N HIS A 190 -6.54 3.09 -26.98
CA HIS A 190 -6.13 2.87 -25.58
C HIS A 190 -6.96 3.69 -24.58
N LEU A 191 -7.40 4.91 -24.94
CA LEU A 191 -8.23 5.73 -24.05
C LEU A 191 -9.68 5.23 -24.04
N TYR A 192 -10.21 4.78 -25.19
CA TYR A 192 -11.52 4.14 -25.32
C TYR A 192 -11.63 2.84 -24.49
N GLU A 193 -10.60 1.98 -24.54
CA GLU A 193 -10.53 0.75 -23.73
C GLU A 193 -10.42 1.06 -22.23
N LEU A 194 -9.65 2.10 -21.85
CA LEU A 194 -9.49 2.53 -20.46
C LEU A 194 -10.79 3.06 -19.83
N THR A 195 -11.68 3.61 -20.65
CA THR A 195 -13.00 4.11 -20.24
C THR A 195 -14.12 3.06 -20.31
N GLY A 196 -13.79 1.79 -20.60
CA GLY A 196 -14.74 0.67 -20.57
C GLY A 196 -15.32 0.24 -21.93
N GLY A 197 -14.80 0.74 -23.05
CA GLY A 197 -15.24 0.34 -24.39
C GLY A 197 -14.76 -1.07 -24.78
N SER A 198 -15.68 -1.94 -25.22
CA SER A 198 -15.35 -3.28 -25.73
C SER A 198 -14.85 -3.21 -27.20
N PRO A 199 -13.84 -4.01 -27.60
CA PRO A 199 -13.37 -4.08 -28.99
C PRO A 199 -14.34 -4.77 -29.96
N ASP A 200 -15.28 -5.56 -29.45
CA ASP A 200 -16.17 -6.42 -30.26
C ASP A 200 -17.52 -5.75 -30.55
N CYS A 201 -17.49 -4.70 -31.37
CA CYS A 201 -18.65 -4.23 -32.13
C CYS A 201 -18.16 -3.80 -33.52
N GLU A 202 -17.72 -4.79 -34.28
CA GLU A 202 -17.75 -4.76 -35.73
C GLU A 202 -18.70 -5.89 -36.16
N LYS A 203 -19.67 -5.53 -37.02
CA LYS A 203 -20.79 -6.32 -37.57
C LYS A 203 -22.12 -6.20 -36.81
N GLN A 204 -22.80 -5.08 -36.98
CA GLN A 204 -24.27 -5.13 -37.19
C GLN A 204 -24.93 -3.95 -37.91
N ASP A 205 -24.19 -3.02 -38.53
CA ASP A 205 -24.78 -1.86 -39.25
C ASP A 205 -24.63 -1.88 -40.78
N GLU A 206 -24.57 -3.07 -41.37
CA GLU A 206 -24.78 -3.23 -42.82
C GLU A 206 -25.85 -4.28 -43.10
N LYS A 207 -27.10 -3.97 -42.73
CA LYS A 207 -28.27 -4.37 -43.50
C LYS A 207 -29.28 -3.24 -43.52
N LEU A 208 -29.19 -2.50 -44.62
CA LEU A 208 -30.20 -1.63 -45.23
C LEU A 208 -31.61 -1.76 -44.63
N SER A 209 -32.09 -0.64 -44.11
CA SER A 209 -33.18 0.11 -44.73
C SER A 209 -34.14 -0.72 -45.61
N SER A 210 -35.24 -1.17 -45.03
CA SER A 210 -36.54 -1.14 -45.69
C SER A 210 -37.61 -1.57 -44.69
N LEU A 211 -38.41 -0.61 -44.23
CA LEU A 211 -39.87 -0.58 -44.38
C LEU A 211 -40.45 0.43 -43.39
N LYS A 212 -41.08 1.47 -43.96
CA LYS A 212 -41.92 2.44 -43.27
C LYS A 212 -43.19 1.74 -42.71
N GLY A 213 -43.82 2.41 -41.74
CA GLY A 213 -45.12 2.05 -41.14
C GLY A 213 -46.23 1.74 -42.17
N GLU A 214 -47.40 1.26 -41.78
CA GLU A 214 -48.27 1.77 -40.71
C GLU A 214 -49.43 0.74 -40.49
N PRO A 215 -50.52 1.02 -39.73
CA PRO A 215 -51.07 0.16 -38.69
C PRO A 215 -52.32 -0.63 -39.12
N THR A 216 -52.77 -1.61 -38.32
CA THR A 216 -54.21 -1.91 -38.13
C THR A 216 -54.44 -3.06 -37.15
N GLY A 217 -55.37 -2.86 -36.20
CA GLY A 217 -56.32 -3.92 -35.80
C GLY A 217 -56.15 -4.56 -34.42
N SER A 218 -56.82 -3.97 -33.41
CA SER A 218 -57.34 -4.63 -32.20
C SER A 218 -58.38 -5.73 -32.54
N PRO A 219 -59.05 -6.46 -31.61
CA PRO A 219 -59.02 -6.40 -30.13
C PRO A 219 -59.13 -7.80 -29.43
N ALA A 220 -59.35 -7.76 -28.10
CA ALA A 220 -59.95 -8.78 -27.21
C ALA A 220 -58.99 -9.83 -26.60
N ALA A 221 -59.10 -10.30 -25.36
CA ALA A 221 -59.95 -10.02 -24.18
C ALA A 221 -59.21 -10.69 -22.99
N ALA A 222 -59.09 -10.01 -21.84
CA ALA A 222 -59.80 -10.30 -20.59
C ALA A 222 -59.32 -11.53 -19.77
N GLU A 223 -59.06 -11.25 -18.50
CA GLU A 223 -59.13 -12.12 -17.29
C GLU A 223 -57.89 -12.94 -16.85
N SER A 224 -57.23 -12.39 -15.82
CA SER A 224 -56.54 -13.03 -14.68
C SER A 224 -57.50 -13.88 -13.81
N PRO A 225 -57.09 -14.65 -12.74
CA PRO A 225 -55.77 -14.82 -12.09
C PRO A 225 -55.40 -16.30 -11.73
N GLU A 226 -54.14 -16.56 -11.37
CA GLU A 226 -53.67 -17.35 -10.19
C GLU A 226 -52.23 -17.88 -10.37
N TYR A 227 -51.47 -17.79 -9.28
CA TYR A 227 -50.10 -18.23 -9.08
C TYR A 227 -50.03 -19.74 -8.81
N MET A 228 -49.14 -20.49 -9.50
CA MET A 228 -48.08 -21.36 -8.91
C MET A 228 -47.52 -22.42 -9.89
N GLU A 229 -46.17 -22.51 -9.90
CA GLU A 229 -45.30 -23.70 -10.10
C GLU A 229 -45.22 -24.34 -11.52
N ILE A 230 -44.10 -24.84 -12.09
CA ILE A 230 -42.94 -25.62 -11.61
C ILE A 230 -41.71 -25.48 -12.56
N ASN A 231 -40.52 -25.29 -11.98
CA ASN A 231 -39.12 -25.68 -12.33
C ASN A 231 -38.53 -25.82 -13.77
N LYS A 232 -37.26 -25.32 -13.83
CA LYS A 232 -36.06 -25.75 -14.59
C LYS A 232 -35.96 -25.45 -16.09
N PHE A 233 -35.03 -24.57 -16.47
CA PHE A 233 -33.70 -24.93 -17.03
C PHE A 233 -32.82 -23.69 -17.26
N CYS A 234 -31.52 -23.84 -16.99
CA CYS A 234 -30.43 -22.92 -17.28
C CYS A 234 -30.15 -22.79 -18.79
N LEU A 235 -29.74 -21.59 -19.24
CA LEU A 235 -28.84 -21.33 -20.37
C LEU A 235 -28.06 -20.03 -20.01
N SER A 236 -26.83 -20.09 -19.50
CA SER A 236 -25.54 -20.34 -20.17
C SER A 236 -24.83 -19.04 -20.57
N ASP A 237 -23.82 -18.67 -19.77
CA ASP A 237 -22.70 -17.80 -20.11
C ASP A 237 -22.14 -18.10 -21.52
N PRO A 238 -21.88 -17.09 -22.36
CA PRO A 238 -20.91 -17.20 -23.43
C PRO A 238 -19.56 -16.66 -22.94
N LEU A 239 -18.84 -17.51 -22.21
CA LEU A 239 -17.39 -17.39 -22.00
C LEU A 239 -16.74 -18.70 -22.45
N LEU A 240 -16.40 -18.79 -23.74
CA LEU A 240 -15.28 -19.57 -24.32
C LEU A 240 -15.40 -19.60 -25.84
N CYS A 241 -14.39 -19.06 -26.54
CA CYS A 241 -13.69 -19.68 -27.68
C CYS A 241 -12.85 -18.66 -28.48
N ILE A 242 -11.55 -18.53 -28.19
CA ILE A 242 -10.47 -18.22 -29.16
C ILE A 242 -9.20 -18.94 -28.63
N THR A 243 -9.04 -20.23 -28.89
CA THR A 243 -8.08 -20.86 -29.83
C THR A 243 -6.61 -20.45 -29.68
N ASP A 244 -5.83 -21.42 -29.21
CA ASP A 244 -4.37 -21.47 -29.15
C ASP A 244 -3.68 -21.17 -30.50
N GLY A 245 -2.62 -20.36 -30.44
CA GLY A 245 -1.55 -20.35 -31.43
C GLY A 245 -0.48 -21.37 -31.01
N ALA A 246 -0.48 -22.53 -31.66
CA ALA A 246 0.42 -23.64 -31.39
C ALA A 246 1.89 -23.36 -31.79
N ASN A 247 2.81 -23.83 -30.94
CA ASN A 247 4.15 -24.28 -31.32
C ASN A 247 4.03 -25.79 -31.68
N PRO A 248 4.49 -26.28 -32.84
CA PRO A 248 4.06 -27.58 -33.36
C PRO A 248 4.91 -28.73 -32.82
N ALA A 249 4.59 -29.23 -31.62
CA ALA A 249 5.11 -30.52 -31.13
C ALA A 249 4.31 -31.12 -29.94
N ALA A 250 2.98 -30.97 -29.88
CA ALA A 250 2.17 -31.69 -28.88
C ALA A 250 0.67 -31.67 -29.23
N ALA A 251 0.24 -32.36 -30.29
CA ALA A 251 -1.18 -32.54 -30.59
C ALA A 251 -1.53 -34.03 -30.64
N ALA A 252 -1.80 -34.62 -29.47
CA ALA A 252 -2.65 -35.79 -29.28
C ALA A 252 -2.83 -36.08 -27.79
N ARG A 253 -3.88 -35.52 -27.16
CA ARG A 253 -4.55 -36.04 -25.94
C ARG A 253 -5.88 -35.30 -25.75
N GLY A 254 -6.96 -36.07 -25.51
CA GLY A 254 -8.31 -35.58 -25.28
C GLY A 254 -8.51 -34.98 -23.88
N PRO A 255 -9.75 -34.84 -23.37
CA PRO A 255 -10.05 -34.12 -22.13
C PRO A 255 -9.51 -34.90 -20.93
N GLU A 256 -8.31 -34.55 -20.45
CA GLU A 256 -7.72 -35.13 -19.25
C GLU A 256 -8.39 -34.56 -17.99
N SER A 257 -8.66 -35.41 -17.00
CA SER A 257 -9.04 -35.01 -15.66
C SER A 257 -7.98 -34.05 -15.09
N ASN A 258 -8.40 -32.95 -14.44
CA ASN A 258 -7.49 -32.09 -13.67
C ASN A 258 -7.05 -32.80 -12.37
N ASP A 259 -6.47 -33.99 -12.48
CA ASP A 259 -5.90 -34.71 -11.36
C ASP A 259 -4.59 -34.07 -10.92
N ILE A 260 -4.48 -33.85 -9.61
CA ILE A 260 -3.28 -33.30 -9.01
C ILE A 260 -2.24 -34.41 -8.96
N VAL A 261 -1.30 -34.40 -9.91
CA VAL A 261 -0.16 -35.33 -9.92
C VAL A 261 1.02 -34.72 -9.16
N LEU A 262 1.49 -35.42 -8.13
CA LEU A 262 2.71 -35.08 -7.42
C LEU A 262 3.90 -35.84 -8.00
N ARG A 263 5.09 -35.24 -7.91
CA ARG A 263 6.36 -35.94 -8.18
C ARG A 263 6.69 -36.90 -7.03
N ASP A 264 7.52 -37.91 -7.27
CA ASP A 264 7.89 -38.91 -6.25
C ASP A 264 8.40 -38.28 -4.93
N TYR A 265 9.28 -37.28 -5.03
CA TYR A 265 9.81 -36.59 -3.85
C TYR A 265 8.73 -35.77 -3.12
N GLN A 266 7.72 -35.28 -3.84
CA GLN A 266 6.59 -34.53 -3.29
C GLN A 266 5.64 -35.47 -2.55
N GLU A 267 5.37 -36.64 -3.13
CA GLU A 267 4.52 -37.68 -2.52
C GLU A 267 5.17 -38.26 -1.25
N GLU A 268 6.48 -38.49 -1.26
CA GLU A 268 7.23 -38.97 -0.08
C GLU A 268 7.10 -38.01 1.12
N VAL A 269 7.28 -36.70 0.90
CA VAL A 269 7.18 -35.72 1.98
C VAL A 269 5.73 -35.46 2.42
N ALA A 270 4.76 -35.70 1.54
CA ALA A 270 3.34 -35.52 1.85
C ALA A 270 2.75 -36.67 2.68
N ARG A 271 3.28 -37.89 2.52
CA ARG A 271 2.71 -39.13 3.10
C ARG A 271 2.30 -39.01 4.58
N PRO A 272 3.14 -38.51 5.51
CA PRO A 272 2.72 -38.42 6.91
C PRO A 272 1.55 -37.44 7.13
N ALA A 273 1.44 -36.37 6.34
CA ALA A 273 0.30 -35.47 6.41
C ALA A 273 -0.98 -36.13 5.88
N LEU A 274 -0.87 -36.97 4.85
CA LEU A 274 -2.01 -37.77 4.34
C LEU A 274 -2.50 -38.79 5.38
N GLU A 275 -1.62 -39.23 6.29
CA GLU A 275 -1.96 -40.06 7.46
C GLU A 275 -2.51 -39.25 8.65
N GLY A 276 -2.79 -37.95 8.48
CA GLY A 276 -3.32 -37.08 9.53
C GLY A 276 -2.29 -36.58 10.55
N LYS A 277 -0.98 -36.75 10.31
CA LYS A 277 0.06 -36.29 11.23
C LYS A 277 0.40 -34.82 11.01
N ASN A 278 0.70 -34.11 12.10
CA ASN A 278 1.25 -32.76 12.02
C ASN A 278 2.71 -32.83 11.54
N ILE A 279 3.07 -32.09 10.49
CA ILE A 279 4.44 -32.11 9.94
C ILE A 279 4.90 -30.74 9.45
N ILE A 280 6.22 -30.62 9.29
CA ILE A 280 6.86 -29.53 8.54
C ILE A 280 7.44 -30.12 7.26
N ILE A 281 7.05 -29.58 6.11
CA ILE A 281 7.67 -29.86 4.81
C ILE A 281 8.75 -28.80 4.54
N CYS A 282 10.00 -29.23 4.54
CA CYS A 282 11.17 -28.44 4.21
C CYS A 282 11.67 -28.81 2.81
N LEU A 283 11.30 -28.02 1.80
CA LEU A 283 11.75 -28.21 0.42
C LEU A 283 12.24 -26.89 -0.22
N PRO A 284 13.32 -26.91 -1.02
CA PRO A 284 13.88 -25.71 -1.64
C PRO A 284 12.85 -24.85 -2.43
N THR A 285 13.16 -23.57 -2.63
CA THR A 285 12.33 -22.67 -3.46
C THR A 285 12.18 -23.23 -4.88
N GLY A 286 10.98 -23.14 -5.45
CA GLY A 286 10.68 -23.69 -6.79
C GLY A 286 10.37 -25.20 -6.84
N SER A 287 10.42 -25.92 -5.71
CA SER A 287 10.10 -27.36 -5.64
C SER A 287 8.61 -27.71 -5.70
N GLY A 288 7.71 -26.72 -5.73
CA GLY A 288 6.26 -26.91 -5.74
C GLY A 288 5.63 -27.18 -4.38
N LYS A 289 6.14 -26.59 -3.28
CA LYS A 289 5.57 -26.74 -1.92
C LYS A 289 4.07 -26.45 -1.86
N THR A 290 3.62 -25.39 -2.53
CA THR A 290 2.19 -25.02 -2.55
C THR A 290 1.34 -26.10 -3.21
N ARG A 291 1.80 -26.68 -4.33
CA ARG A 291 1.13 -27.82 -4.99
C ARG A 291 0.95 -29.01 -4.04
N VAL A 292 1.96 -29.33 -3.24
CA VAL A 292 1.88 -30.38 -2.21
C VAL A 292 0.79 -30.06 -1.18
N ALA A 293 0.70 -28.81 -0.75
CA ALA A 293 -0.34 -28.37 0.18
C ALA A 293 -1.75 -28.46 -0.43
N VAL A 294 -1.93 -28.13 -1.71
CA VAL A 294 -3.21 -28.31 -2.42
C VAL A 294 -3.59 -29.79 -2.47
N TYR A 295 -2.65 -30.68 -2.78
CA TYR A 295 -2.89 -32.12 -2.79
C TYR A 295 -3.33 -32.66 -1.42
N ILE A 296 -2.60 -32.30 -0.35
CA ILE A 296 -2.94 -32.67 1.03
C ILE A 296 -4.32 -32.12 1.41
N THR A 297 -4.61 -30.86 1.05
CA THR A 297 -5.90 -30.21 1.29
C THR A 297 -7.04 -30.98 0.64
N LYS A 298 -6.89 -31.35 -0.64
CA LYS A 298 -7.89 -32.14 -1.37
C LYS A 298 -8.15 -33.48 -0.69
N LYS A 299 -7.08 -34.24 -0.41
CA LYS A 299 -7.19 -35.57 0.22
C LYS A 299 -7.78 -35.51 1.63
N HIS A 300 -7.43 -34.49 2.41
CA HIS A 300 -8.01 -34.24 3.72
C HIS A 300 -9.52 -33.99 3.62
N LEU A 301 -9.95 -33.07 2.76
CA LEU A 301 -11.37 -32.78 2.56
C LEU A 301 -12.16 -33.96 1.98
N ASP A 302 -11.57 -34.71 1.04
CA ASP A 302 -12.17 -35.91 0.45
C ASP A 302 -12.40 -36.98 1.54
N GLY A 303 -11.38 -37.21 2.39
CA GLY A 303 -11.47 -38.15 3.52
C GLY A 303 -12.56 -37.76 4.52
N ARG A 304 -12.61 -36.48 4.90
CA ARG A 304 -13.67 -35.95 5.80
C ARG A 304 -15.06 -36.15 5.22
N ARG A 305 -15.24 -35.85 3.94
CA ARG A 305 -16.52 -36.05 3.22
C ARG A 305 -16.91 -37.53 3.19
N ALA A 306 -15.96 -38.43 2.95
CA ALA A 306 -16.20 -39.88 2.97
C ALA A 306 -16.61 -40.40 4.36
N GLU A 307 -16.12 -39.78 5.43
CA GLU A 307 -16.51 -40.05 6.82
C GLU A 307 -17.84 -39.38 7.22
N GLY A 308 -18.50 -38.65 6.32
CA GLY A 308 -19.73 -37.90 6.61
C GLY A 308 -19.52 -36.67 7.50
N GLN A 309 -18.27 -36.19 7.60
CA GLN A 309 -17.91 -35.05 8.45
C GLN A 309 -17.58 -33.81 7.60
N SER A 310 -17.84 -32.63 8.16
CA SER A 310 -17.42 -31.37 7.53
C SER A 310 -15.89 -31.19 7.65
N GLY A 311 -15.28 -30.72 6.57
CA GLY A 311 -13.87 -30.35 6.51
C GLY A 311 -13.75 -28.83 6.32
N LYS A 312 -12.89 -28.20 7.13
CA LYS A 312 -12.57 -26.77 7.06
C LYS A 312 -11.07 -26.58 7.09
N VAL A 313 -10.55 -25.86 6.10
CA VAL A 313 -9.12 -25.66 5.89
C VAL A 313 -8.82 -24.18 5.86
N VAL A 314 -7.79 -23.75 6.60
CA VAL A 314 -7.27 -22.39 6.50
C VAL A 314 -5.81 -22.43 6.06
N VAL A 315 -5.48 -21.61 5.06
CA VAL A 315 -4.12 -21.44 4.54
C VAL A 315 -3.63 -20.04 4.95
N LEU A 316 -2.63 -20.01 5.82
CA LEU A 316 -2.11 -18.80 6.42
C LEU A 316 -0.83 -18.33 5.72
N VAL A 317 -0.85 -17.11 5.20
CA VAL A 317 0.32 -16.46 4.57
C VAL A 317 0.80 -15.23 5.36
N ASN A 318 2.06 -14.85 5.15
CA ASN A 318 2.70 -13.74 5.85
C ASN A 318 2.65 -12.41 5.07
N LYS A 319 2.25 -12.43 3.80
CA LYS A 319 2.18 -11.25 2.92
C LYS A 319 0.86 -11.25 2.14
N ILE A 320 0.28 -10.06 1.94
CA ILE A 320 -0.99 -9.87 1.22
C ILE A 320 -0.95 -10.42 -0.21
N PRO A 321 0.08 -10.16 -1.05
CA PRO A 321 0.10 -10.69 -2.42
C PRO A 321 0.06 -12.22 -2.52
N LEU A 322 0.49 -12.94 -1.47
CA LEU A 322 0.45 -14.41 -1.46
C LEU A 322 -0.96 -14.98 -1.36
N VAL A 323 -1.90 -14.20 -0.82
CA VAL A 323 -3.31 -14.60 -0.74
C VAL A 323 -3.86 -14.80 -2.15
N GLU A 324 -3.73 -13.78 -3.00
CA GLU A 324 -4.19 -13.83 -4.39
C GLU A 324 -3.39 -14.85 -5.22
N GLN A 325 -2.07 -14.90 -5.02
CA GLN A 325 -1.19 -15.83 -5.72
C GLN A 325 -1.58 -17.30 -5.46
N HIS A 326 -1.70 -17.70 -4.19
CA HIS A 326 -2.05 -19.08 -3.85
C HIS A 326 -3.50 -19.39 -4.23
N TYR A 327 -4.42 -18.41 -4.12
CA TYR A 327 -5.80 -18.56 -4.54
C TYR A 327 -5.92 -18.85 -6.04
N SER A 328 -5.44 -17.93 -6.88
CA SER A 328 -5.67 -17.96 -8.33
C SER A 328 -4.79 -18.97 -9.06
N ALA A 329 -3.53 -19.17 -8.62
CA ALA A 329 -2.58 -20.04 -9.33
C ALA A 329 -2.62 -21.51 -8.87
N GLU A 330 -3.05 -21.80 -7.64
CA GLU A 330 -2.93 -23.14 -7.05
C GLU A 330 -4.27 -23.66 -6.49
N PHE A 331 -4.84 -23.04 -5.46
CA PHE A 331 -6.00 -23.64 -4.76
C PHE A 331 -7.29 -23.61 -5.59
N LEU A 332 -7.64 -22.49 -6.23
CA LEU A 332 -8.89 -22.37 -6.99
C LEU A 332 -8.92 -23.32 -8.20
N PRO A 333 -7.89 -23.41 -9.08
CA PRO A 333 -7.93 -24.28 -10.25
C PRO A 333 -8.19 -25.76 -9.94
N PHE A 334 -7.63 -26.27 -8.84
CA PHE A 334 -7.70 -27.70 -8.50
C PHE A 334 -8.83 -28.08 -7.54
N LEU A 335 -9.41 -27.12 -6.80
CA LEU A 335 -10.43 -27.41 -5.78
C LEU A 335 -11.83 -26.89 -6.12
N ARG A 336 -11.97 -25.90 -7.02
CA ARG A 336 -13.27 -25.27 -7.34
C ARG A 336 -14.36 -26.24 -7.82
N SER A 337 -13.98 -27.37 -8.41
CA SER A 337 -14.93 -28.38 -8.89
C SER A 337 -15.65 -29.10 -7.76
N SER A 338 -15.04 -29.15 -6.57
CA SER A 338 -15.48 -30.01 -5.47
C SER A 338 -15.73 -29.24 -4.17
N TYR A 339 -15.13 -28.07 -4.01
CA TYR A 339 -15.07 -27.30 -2.76
C TYR A 339 -15.17 -25.79 -3.00
N LYS A 340 -15.73 -25.08 -2.01
CA LYS A 340 -15.78 -23.62 -1.99
C LYS A 340 -14.47 -23.06 -1.46
N VAL A 341 -13.77 -22.29 -2.28
CA VAL A 341 -12.49 -21.66 -1.95
C VAL A 341 -12.69 -20.15 -1.91
N GLU A 342 -12.26 -19.51 -0.84
CA GLU A 342 -12.33 -18.04 -0.69
C GLU A 342 -11.00 -17.45 -0.22
N ARG A 343 -10.77 -16.18 -0.55
CA ARG A 343 -9.58 -15.41 -0.19
C ARG A 343 -9.93 -14.20 0.67
N VAL A 344 -9.14 -13.95 1.70
CA VAL A 344 -9.37 -12.82 2.61
C VAL A 344 -8.04 -12.14 2.97
N SER A 345 -7.97 -10.83 2.78
CA SER A 345 -6.81 -10.02 3.19
C SER A 345 -7.25 -8.72 3.84
N GLY A 346 -6.31 -7.97 4.41
CA GLY A 346 -6.58 -6.63 4.94
C GLY A 346 -7.07 -5.63 3.88
N ASP A 347 -6.78 -5.88 2.60
CA ASP A 347 -7.21 -5.02 1.48
C ASP A 347 -8.62 -5.39 0.97
N SER A 348 -9.20 -6.49 1.46
CA SER A 348 -10.50 -6.98 1.01
C SER A 348 -11.63 -6.19 1.71
N GLN A 349 -12.44 -5.45 0.96
CA GLN A 349 -13.71 -4.90 1.46
C GLN A 349 -14.72 -6.04 1.61
N LEU A 350 -14.76 -6.66 2.78
CA LEU A 350 -15.64 -7.79 3.04
C LEU A 350 -17.09 -7.31 3.21
N LYS A 351 -18.00 -7.82 2.37
CA LYS A 351 -19.45 -7.58 2.48
C LYS A 351 -20.12 -8.35 3.63
N ILE A 352 -19.43 -9.37 4.16
CA ILE A 352 -19.90 -10.26 5.23
C ILE A 352 -18.78 -10.49 6.26
N SER A 353 -19.12 -10.82 7.50
CA SER A 353 -18.13 -11.04 8.56
C SER A 353 -17.23 -12.25 8.26
N PHE A 354 -15.99 -12.23 8.76
CA PHE A 354 -15.06 -13.35 8.55
C PHE A 354 -15.59 -14.68 9.10
N THR A 355 -16.36 -14.61 10.19
CA THR A 355 -17.02 -15.77 10.80
C THR A 355 -18.04 -16.41 9.85
N GLU A 356 -18.78 -15.61 9.09
CA GLU A 356 -19.63 -16.14 8.02
C GLU A 356 -18.83 -16.73 6.86
N ILE A 357 -17.70 -16.11 6.49
CA ILE A 357 -16.81 -16.63 5.42
C ILE A 357 -16.30 -18.01 5.80
N VAL A 358 -15.85 -18.20 7.05
CA VAL A 358 -15.40 -19.49 7.56
C VAL A 358 -16.54 -20.51 7.54
N LYS A 359 -17.77 -20.12 7.91
CA LYS A 359 -18.95 -21.01 7.86
C LYS A 359 -19.31 -21.40 6.43
N LYS A 360 -19.31 -20.46 5.48
CA LYS A 360 -19.77 -20.65 4.09
C LYS A 360 -18.77 -21.38 3.17
N ASN A 361 -17.47 -21.34 3.46
CA ASN A 361 -16.40 -21.84 2.57
C ASN A 361 -15.60 -23.00 3.17
N ASP A 362 -15.16 -23.94 2.34
CA ASP A 362 -14.41 -25.14 2.78
C ASP A 362 -12.92 -24.83 2.95
N VAL A 363 -12.38 -23.96 2.10
CA VAL A 363 -10.98 -23.52 2.12
C VAL A 363 -10.92 -22.00 2.16
N ILE A 364 -10.19 -21.45 3.13
CA ILE A 364 -9.98 -20.01 3.29
C ILE A 364 -8.48 -19.72 3.22
N ILE A 365 -8.07 -18.85 2.29
CA ILE A 365 -6.69 -18.38 2.17
C ILE A 365 -6.63 -16.97 2.72
N CYS A 366 -5.85 -16.73 3.78
CA CYS A 366 -5.80 -15.42 4.40
C CYS A 366 -4.45 -15.07 5.03
N THR A 367 -4.25 -13.78 5.29
CA THR A 367 -3.11 -13.35 6.10
C THR A 367 -3.30 -13.77 7.55
N ALA A 368 -2.22 -14.20 8.20
CA ALA A 368 -2.26 -14.73 9.56
C ALA A 368 -2.95 -13.81 10.59
N GLN A 369 -2.78 -12.49 10.43
CA GLN A 369 -3.34 -11.49 11.33
C GLN A 369 -4.87 -11.47 11.32
N ILE A 370 -5.50 -11.78 10.18
CA ILE A 370 -6.96 -11.88 10.09
C ILE A 370 -7.44 -12.98 11.03
N LEU A 371 -6.91 -14.20 10.90
CA LEU A 371 -7.33 -15.30 11.78
C LEU A 371 -7.06 -15.00 13.26
N GLU A 372 -5.89 -14.43 13.61
CA GLU A 372 -5.58 -14.09 15.00
C GLU A 372 -6.57 -13.08 15.60
N ASN A 373 -6.98 -12.06 14.84
CA ASN A 373 -7.97 -11.08 15.30
C ASN A 373 -9.30 -11.76 15.70
N TYR A 374 -9.80 -12.70 14.88
CA TYR A 374 -11.07 -13.38 15.15
C TYR A 374 -10.95 -14.50 16.20
N LEU A 375 -9.77 -15.12 16.35
CA LEU A 375 -9.47 -15.99 17.48
C LEU A 375 -9.39 -15.22 18.81
N GLU A 376 -9.00 -13.94 18.79
CA GLU A 376 -8.97 -13.08 19.97
C GLU A 376 -10.39 -12.70 20.43
N ARG A 377 -11.27 -12.31 19.49
CA ARG A 377 -12.69 -11.97 19.77
C ARG A 377 -13.48 -13.12 20.40
N SER A 378 -13.23 -14.36 19.98
CA SER A 378 -13.86 -15.54 20.61
C SER A 378 -13.54 -15.64 22.10
N ASN A 379 -12.32 -15.25 22.51
CA ASN A 379 -11.92 -15.30 23.91
C ASN A 379 -12.46 -14.15 24.76
N SER A 380 -12.87 -13.01 24.16
CA SER A 380 -13.50 -11.90 24.87
C SER A 380 -15.00 -12.07 25.08
N GLY A 381 -15.62 -13.09 24.47
CA GLY A 381 -17.06 -13.36 24.57
C GLY A 381 -17.90 -12.52 23.59
N GLU A 382 -17.30 -12.00 22.53
CA GLU A 382 -18.00 -11.29 21.45
C GLU A 382 -18.67 -12.31 20.49
N ASP A 383 -19.92 -12.04 20.06
CA ASP A 383 -20.77 -12.96 19.28
C ASP A 383 -20.22 -13.32 17.87
N GLU A 384 -19.13 -12.71 17.42
CA GLU A 384 -18.54 -12.90 16.08
C GLU A 384 -17.14 -13.55 16.06
N GLY A 385 -16.77 -14.36 17.07
CA GLY A 385 -15.48 -15.05 17.11
C GLY A 385 -15.36 -16.30 16.20
N VAL A 386 -14.12 -16.72 15.92
CA VAL A 386 -13.79 -18.04 15.33
C VAL A 386 -13.04 -18.87 16.36
N ASN A 387 -13.31 -20.19 16.43
CA ASN A 387 -12.60 -21.12 17.30
C ASN A 387 -11.65 -22.03 16.51
N LEU A 388 -10.58 -22.49 17.14
CA LEU A 388 -9.68 -23.49 16.52
C LEU A 388 -10.42 -24.80 16.22
N SER A 389 -11.44 -25.15 17.00
CA SER A 389 -12.27 -26.35 16.79
C SER A 389 -13.15 -26.27 15.54
N ASP A 390 -13.35 -25.07 14.99
CA ASP A 390 -14.11 -24.88 13.74
C ASP A 390 -13.28 -25.31 12.52
N LEU A 391 -11.97 -25.48 12.71
CA LEU A 391 -11.00 -25.82 11.67
C LEU A 391 -10.55 -27.26 11.81
N THR A 392 -10.29 -27.91 10.68
CA THR A 392 -9.81 -29.30 10.63
C THR A 392 -8.37 -29.43 10.12
N LEU A 393 -7.89 -28.44 9.36
CA LEU A 393 -6.50 -28.36 8.88
C LEU A 393 -6.08 -26.88 8.81
N ILE A 394 -4.87 -26.58 9.30
CA ILE A 394 -4.21 -25.29 9.13
C ILE A 394 -2.92 -25.52 8.37
N VAL A 395 -2.81 -24.90 7.19
CA VAL A 395 -1.59 -24.82 6.39
C VAL A 395 -0.90 -23.51 6.69
N ILE A 396 0.36 -23.54 7.11
CA ILE A 396 1.16 -22.36 7.41
C ILE A 396 2.28 -22.26 6.38
N ASP A 397 2.15 -21.29 5.46
CA ASP A 397 3.20 -20.99 4.49
C ASP A 397 4.34 -20.21 5.17
N GLU A 398 5.57 -20.41 4.68
CA GLU A 398 6.80 -19.87 5.29
C GLU A 398 6.84 -20.04 6.82
N CYS A 399 6.57 -21.25 7.28
CA CYS A 399 6.32 -21.60 8.68
C CYS A 399 7.52 -21.36 9.62
N HIS A 400 8.70 -21.07 9.07
CA HIS A 400 9.89 -20.70 9.84
C HIS A 400 9.71 -19.36 10.62
N HIS A 401 8.67 -18.57 10.30
CA HIS A 401 8.23 -17.41 11.09
C HIS A 401 7.46 -17.77 12.37
N THR A 402 7.16 -19.06 12.61
CA THR A 402 6.45 -19.54 13.82
C THR A 402 7.38 -19.58 15.04
N GLN A 403 7.84 -18.41 15.45
CA GLN A 403 8.76 -18.23 16.57
C GLN A 403 8.58 -16.85 17.22
N LYS A 404 8.98 -16.74 18.49
CA LYS A 404 8.98 -15.48 19.26
C LYS A 404 7.57 -14.85 19.29
N GLY A 405 7.46 -13.52 19.17
CA GLY A 405 6.18 -12.78 19.16
C GLY A 405 5.54 -12.65 17.77
N GLY A 406 5.83 -13.57 16.84
CA GLY A 406 5.21 -13.58 15.51
C GLY A 406 3.76 -14.07 15.54
N VAL A 407 2.96 -13.63 14.57
CA VAL A 407 1.51 -13.92 14.50
C VAL A 407 1.22 -15.42 14.40
N TYR A 408 1.97 -16.16 13.56
CA TYR A 408 1.85 -17.62 13.51
C TYR A 408 2.07 -18.27 14.86
N ASN A 409 3.05 -17.78 15.62
CA ASN A 409 3.33 -18.33 16.94
C ASN A 409 2.20 -18.03 17.92
N HIS A 410 1.56 -16.86 17.86
CA HIS A 410 0.40 -16.56 18.71
C HIS A 410 -0.77 -17.54 18.47
N ILE A 411 -1.11 -17.80 17.20
CA ILE A 411 -2.12 -18.79 16.81
C ILE A 411 -1.73 -20.17 17.35
N MET A 412 -0.48 -20.60 17.13
CA MET A 412 0.01 -21.88 17.61
C MET A 412 0.09 -21.96 19.15
N MET A 413 0.34 -20.86 19.86
CA MET A 413 0.31 -20.83 21.32
C MET A 413 -1.11 -21.11 21.86
N ARG A 414 -2.16 -20.65 21.16
CA ARG A 414 -3.55 -20.99 21.49
C ARG A 414 -3.80 -22.49 21.28
N TYR A 415 -3.36 -23.02 20.14
CA TYR A 415 -3.41 -24.44 19.83
C TYR A 415 -2.72 -25.30 20.90
N LEU A 416 -1.47 -24.97 21.27
CA LEU A 416 -0.70 -25.72 22.26
C LEU A 416 -1.34 -25.67 23.65
N LYS A 417 -1.82 -24.51 24.09
CA LYS A 417 -2.56 -24.39 25.35
C LYS A 417 -3.79 -25.30 25.37
N GLN A 418 -4.56 -25.33 24.28
CA GLN A 418 -5.73 -26.20 24.16
C GLN A 418 -5.32 -27.68 24.09
N LYS A 419 -4.24 -28.04 23.39
CA LYS A 419 -3.70 -29.41 23.35
C LYS A 419 -3.37 -29.93 24.74
N HIS A 420 -2.66 -29.13 25.55
CA HIS A 420 -2.33 -29.53 26.92
C HIS A 420 -3.57 -29.54 27.84
N LYS A 421 -4.55 -28.66 27.60
CA LYS A 421 -5.85 -28.70 28.27
C LYS A 421 -6.60 -29.99 27.94
N ASN A 422 -6.63 -30.42 26.69
CA ASN A 422 -7.25 -31.69 26.27
C ASN A 422 -6.63 -32.90 26.97
N ARG A 423 -5.30 -32.94 27.14
CA ARG A 423 -4.64 -34.00 27.92
C ARG A 423 -5.14 -34.07 29.37
N ARG A 424 -5.45 -32.92 29.97
CA ARG A 424 -6.04 -32.85 31.31
C ARG A 424 -7.50 -33.28 31.29
N LEU A 425 -8.29 -32.81 30.32
CA LEU A 425 -9.70 -33.20 30.16
C LEU A 425 -9.85 -34.71 30.01
N MET A 426 -9.02 -35.35 29.19
CA MET A 426 -9.00 -36.81 29.01
C MET A 426 -8.71 -37.54 30.32
N LYS A 427 -7.79 -37.04 31.16
CA LYS A 427 -7.52 -37.60 32.50
C LYS A 427 -8.70 -37.42 33.45
N GLU A 428 -9.44 -36.33 33.30
CA GLU A 428 -10.68 -36.03 34.02
C GLU A 428 -11.91 -36.71 33.39
N GLN A 429 -11.74 -37.61 32.41
CA GLN A 429 -12.82 -38.27 31.65
C GLN A 429 -13.82 -37.30 30.99
N LYS A 430 -13.35 -36.11 30.62
CA LYS A 430 -14.12 -35.10 29.88
C LYS A 430 -13.78 -35.17 28.39
N GLU A 431 -14.76 -34.82 27.57
CA GLU A 431 -14.61 -34.77 26.12
C GLU A 431 -13.54 -33.73 25.71
N PRO A 432 -12.54 -34.11 24.91
CA PRO A 432 -11.53 -33.18 24.43
C PRO A 432 -12.11 -32.28 23.33
N VAL A 433 -11.66 -31.04 23.28
CA VAL A 433 -12.03 -30.11 22.20
C VAL A 433 -11.26 -30.51 20.93
N PRO A 434 -11.90 -30.68 19.77
CA PRO A 434 -11.21 -30.97 18.52
C PRO A 434 -10.13 -29.92 18.18
N LEU A 435 -9.03 -30.38 17.59
CA LEU A 435 -7.93 -29.52 17.13
C LEU A 435 -7.62 -29.83 15.65
N PRO A 436 -7.26 -28.81 14.86
CA PRO A 436 -6.92 -28.99 13.45
C PRO A 436 -5.58 -29.70 13.29
N GLN A 437 -5.43 -30.46 12.20
CA GLN A 437 -4.11 -30.89 11.74
C GLN A 437 -3.28 -29.65 11.35
N ILE A 438 -1.96 -29.71 11.54
CA ILE A 438 -1.02 -28.62 11.22
C ILE A 438 -0.05 -29.07 10.12
N LEU A 439 0.01 -28.29 9.05
CA LEU A 439 0.97 -28.45 7.95
C LEU A 439 1.83 -27.19 7.82
N GLY A 440 3.10 -27.26 8.20
CA GLY A 440 4.07 -26.18 7.98
C GLY A 440 4.80 -26.35 6.65
N LEU A 441 4.93 -25.29 5.86
CA LEU A 441 5.72 -25.26 4.63
C LEU A 441 6.89 -24.28 4.78
N THR A 442 8.11 -24.69 4.43
CA THR A 442 9.24 -23.76 4.39
C THR A 442 10.32 -24.20 3.39
N ALA A 443 11.09 -23.25 2.87
CA ALA A 443 12.34 -23.56 2.17
C ALA A 443 13.49 -23.90 3.13
N SER A 444 13.47 -23.31 4.33
CA SER A 444 14.51 -23.45 5.34
C SER A 444 13.94 -23.11 6.73
N PRO A 445 14.13 -23.95 7.77
CA PRO A 445 13.80 -23.56 9.15
C PRO A 445 14.84 -22.59 9.76
N GLY A 446 16.01 -22.45 9.13
CA GLY A 446 17.16 -21.70 9.64
C GLY A 446 17.77 -22.32 10.90
N VAL A 447 18.68 -21.57 11.53
CA VAL A 447 19.39 -21.97 12.77
C VAL A 447 19.26 -20.94 13.89
N GLY A 448 18.42 -19.91 13.71
CA GLY A 448 18.15 -18.91 14.75
C GLY A 448 19.37 -18.07 15.14
N GLY A 449 20.33 -17.92 14.22
CA GLY A 449 21.60 -17.22 14.48
C GLY A 449 22.64 -18.06 15.23
N ALA A 450 22.39 -19.36 15.45
CA ALA A 450 23.33 -20.25 16.11
C ALA A 450 24.70 -20.28 15.40
N THR A 451 25.75 -20.41 16.20
CA THR A 451 27.14 -20.65 15.76
C THR A 451 27.66 -22.02 16.19
N LYS A 452 26.87 -22.74 17.00
CA LYS A 452 27.18 -24.08 17.52
C LYS A 452 26.08 -25.06 17.12
N MET A 453 26.47 -26.32 16.90
CA MET A 453 25.60 -27.38 16.40
C MET A 453 24.39 -27.64 17.31
N GLU A 454 24.62 -27.67 18.63
CA GLU A 454 23.59 -27.96 19.64
C GLU A 454 22.51 -26.88 19.64
N LYS A 455 22.91 -25.61 19.44
CA LYS A 455 21.97 -24.49 19.35
C LYS A 455 21.19 -24.47 18.04
N ALA A 456 21.76 -24.96 16.94
CA ALA A 456 21.02 -25.14 15.70
C ALA A 456 19.96 -26.24 15.84
N GLU A 457 20.33 -27.38 16.45
CA GLU A 457 19.38 -28.47 16.75
C GLU A 457 18.24 -27.99 17.66
N GLU A 458 18.58 -27.30 18.76
CA GLU A 458 17.61 -26.68 19.67
C GLU A 458 16.65 -25.73 18.94
N HIS A 459 17.17 -24.89 18.04
CA HIS A 459 16.35 -23.96 17.27
C HIS A 459 15.36 -24.67 16.36
N ILE A 460 15.79 -25.71 15.61
CA ILE A 460 14.90 -26.47 14.73
C ILE A 460 13.87 -27.25 15.53
N LEU A 461 14.28 -27.92 16.62
CA LEU A 461 13.36 -28.62 17.53
C LEU A 461 12.33 -27.65 18.13
N ARG A 462 12.71 -26.42 18.44
CA ARG A 462 11.77 -25.40 18.93
C ARG A 462 10.76 -24.99 17.86
N ILE A 463 11.16 -24.85 16.59
CA ILE A 463 10.21 -24.61 15.49
C ILE A 463 9.24 -25.81 15.36
N CYS A 464 9.76 -27.04 15.39
CA CYS A 464 8.93 -28.24 15.41
C CYS A 464 7.95 -28.24 16.59
N ALA A 465 8.41 -27.85 17.78
CA ALA A 465 7.59 -27.79 18.98
C ALA A 465 6.47 -26.75 18.89
N ASN A 466 6.80 -25.55 18.38
CA ASN A 466 5.85 -24.47 18.16
C ASN A 466 4.76 -24.89 17.16
N LEU A 467 5.12 -25.59 16.09
CA LEU A 467 4.19 -26.09 15.07
C LEU A 467 3.51 -27.42 15.44
N ASP A 468 3.80 -27.95 16.63
CA ASP A 468 3.35 -29.27 17.07
C ASP A 468 3.66 -30.41 16.07
N ALA A 469 4.79 -30.29 15.36
CA ALA A 469 5.17 -31.18 14.29
C ALA A 469 5.70 -32.51 14.84
N SER A 470 5.05 -33.61 14.46
CA SER A 470 5.50 -34.96 14.76
C SER A 470 6.81 -35.31 14.06
N LYS A 471 7.05 -34.73 12.88
CA LYS A 471 8.24 -34.92 12.04
C LYS A 471 8.52 -33.70 11.16
N ILE A 472 9.80 -33.48 10.88
CA ILE A 472 10.25 -32.60 9.79
C ILE A 472 10.62 -33.47 8.57
N MET A 473 10.01 -33.15 7.44
CA MET A 473 10.15 -33.86 6.17
C MET A 473 11.04 -33.06 5.22
N THR A 474 12.08 -33.68 4.70
CA THR A 474 13.00 -33.09 3.71
C THR A 474 13.48 -34.18 2.75
N ARG A 475 13.80 -33.79 1.51
CA ARG A 475 14.37 -34.68 0.51
C ARG A 475 15.35 -33.93 -0.40
N SER A 476 16.40 -34.61 -0.84
CA SER A 476 17.25 -34.12 -1.92
C SER A 476 16.45 -34.15 -3.23
N LEU A 477 16.48 -33.03 -3.95
CA LEU A 477 15.82 -32.91 -5.26
C LEU A 477 16.62 -33.62 -6.38
N GLY A 478 17.82 -34.15 -6.09
CA GLY A 478 18.66 -34.83 -7.08
C GLY A 478 18.93 -33.96 -8.31
N GLU A 479 18.67 -34.50 -9.50
CA GLU A 479 18.78 -33.81 -10.80
C GLU A 479 17.87 -32.57 -10.92
N HIS A 480 16.82 -32.46 -10.11
CA HIS A 480 15.92 -31.29 -10.13
C HIS A 480 16.51 -30.08 -9.37
N LYS A 481 17.67 -30.23 -8.72
CA LYS A 481 18.34 -29.15 -7.98
C LYS A 481 19.25 -28.35 -8.91
N LYS A 482 18.71 -27.29 -9.52
CA LYS A 482 19.52 -26.29 -10.25
C LYS A 482 20.12 -25.31 -9.25
N GLU A 483 21.39 -25.50 -8.88
CA GLU A 483 22.11 -24.54 -8.02
C GLU A 483 22.87 -23.49 -8.86
N PRO A 484 22.66 -22.19 -8.59
CA PRO A 484 23.40 -21.16 -9.30
C PRO A 484 24.89 -21.17 -8.92
N ARG A 485 25.75 -20.88 -9.89
CA ARG A 485 27.18 -20.70 -9.68
C ARG A 485 27.44 -19.46 -8.83
N LYS A 486 28.08 -19.64 -7.67
CA LYS A 486 28.46 -18.53 -6.78
C LYS A 486 29.67 -17.76 -7.34
N ILE A 487 29.57 -16.43 -7.32
CA ILE A 487 30.63 -15.50 -7.72
C ILE A 487 30.72 -14.41 -6.64
N THR A 488 31.93 -14.02 -6.26
CA THR A 488 32.16 -12.85 -5.39
C THR A 488 32.88 -11.78 -6.21
N LEU A 489 32.34 -10.57 -6.21
CA LEU A 489 32.94 -9.39 -6.81
C LEU A 489 33.37 -8.45 -5.69
N THR A 490 34.68 -8.39 -5.44
CA THR A 490 35.28 -7.44 -4.51
C THR A 490 35.48 -6.10 -5.20
N VAL A 491 34.96 -5.07 -4.55
CA VAL A 491 35.07 -3.67 -4.92
C VAL A 491 36.16 -3.03 -4.05
N GLU A 492 37.09 -2.34 -4.71
CA GLU A 492 38.13 -1.58 -4.01
C GLU A 492 37.62 -0.17 -3.68
N ASP A 493 38.20 0.46 -2.65
CA ASP A 493 37.90 1.85 -2.35
C ASP A 493 38.30 2.78 -3.50
N ARG A 494 37.62 3.92 -3.60
CA ARG A 494 37.95 4.96 -4.58
C ARG A 494 39.40 5.41 -4.37
N LYS A 495 40.15 5.57 -5.46
CA LYS A 495 41.50 6.14 -5.41
C LYS A 495 41.50 7.59 -4.88
N ALA A 496 40.44 8.33 -5.19
CA ALA A 496 40.19 9.67 -4.68
C ALA A 496 38.68 9.87 -4.53
N ASP A 497 38.26 10.49 -3.43
CA ASP A 497 36.84 10.76 -3.13
C ASP A 497 36.61 12.24 -2.74
N PRO A 498 36.83 13.18 -3.68
CA PRO A 498 36.70 14.61 -3.39
C PRO A 498 35.29 14.99 -2.94
N PHE A 499 34.25 14.29 -3.43
CA PHE A 499 32.88 14.50 -2.99
C PHE A 499 32.70 14.12 -1.51
N GLY A 500 33.19 12.95 -1.11
CA GLY A 500 33.20 12.54 0.29
C GLY A 500 34.03 13.46 1.18
N ASP A 501 35.14 14.02 0.67
CA ASP A 501 35.97 14.96 1.41
C ASP A 501 35.25 16.29 1.69
N VAL A 502 34.46 16.80 0.73
CA VAL A 502 33.59 17.97 0.95
C VAL A 502 32.51 17.66 1.99
N ILE A 503 31.88 16.48 1.94
CA ILE A 503 30.92 16.07 2.97
C ILE A 503 31.58 16.01 4.35
N LYS A 504 32.76 15.40 4.47
CA LYS A 504 33.51 15.33 5.74
C LYS A 504 33.90 16.71 6.24
N LYS A 505 34.29 17.64 5.36
CA LYS A 505 34.54 19.05 5.69
C LYS A 505 33.30 19.72 6.29
N ILE A 506 32.14 19.53 5.65
CA ILE A 506 30.86 20.04 6.17
C ILE A 506 30.55 19.43 7.54
N MET A 507 30.68 18.10 7.69
CA MET A 507 30.45 17.43 8.97
C MET A 507 31.36 17.98 10.07
N ASN A 508 32.64 18.22 9.78
CA ASN A 508 33.59 18.81 10.74
C ASN A 508 33.25 20.26 11.11
N ALA A 509 32.76 21.07 10.17
CA ALA A 509 32.28 22.41 10.48
C ALA A 509 31.03 22.36 11.39
N ILE A 510 30.14 21.39 11.20
CA ILE A 510 28.98 21.18 12.08
C ILE A 510 29.43 20.69 13.47
N HIS A 511 30.40 19.78 13.54
CA HIS A 511 31.01 19.35 14.81
C HIS A 511 31.59 20.53 15.59
N ALA A 512 32.38 21.38 14.92
CA ALA A 512 32.96 22.57 15.52
C ALA A 512 31.88 23.56 15.98
N HIS A 513 30.84 23.78 15.17
CA HIS A 513 29.72 24.63 15.58
C HIS A 513 29.01 24.08 16.82
N ALA A 514 28.83 22.76 16.93
CA ALA A 514 28.09 22.10 18.00
C ALA A 514 28.93 21.69 19.22
N ASP A 515 30.23 21.98 19.22
CA ASP A 515 31.18 21.57 20.28
C ASP A 515 31.20 20.03 20.47
N LEU A 516 31.13 19.29 19.36
CA LEU A 516 31.10 17.83 19.35
C LEU A 516 32.40 17.23 18.81
N SER A 517 32.93 16.20 19.50
CA SER A 517 34.15 15.50 19.09
C SER A 517 33.90 13.99 18.99
N PRO A 518 33.58 13.45 17.79
CA PRO A 518 33.45 12.01 17.60
C PRO A 518 34.82 11.31 17.69
N THR A 519 34.85 10.11 18.24
CA THR A 519 36.05 9.25 18.30
C THR A 519 36.08 8.17 17.22
N CYS A 520 35.12 8.20 16.30
CA CYS A 520 34.90 7.19 15.27
C CYS A 520 34.94 7.82 13.88
N ASP A 521 35.21 7.00 12.88
CA ASP A 521 35.35 7.45 11.49
C ASP A 521 34.01 7.94 10.92
N LEU A 522 34.04 9.08 10.24
CA LEU A 522 32.87 9.66 9.58
C LEU A 522 32.34 8.72 8.48
N GLY A 523 31.03 8.51 8.44
CA GLY A 523 30.39 7.55 7.53
C GLY A 523 30.39 6.10 8.03
N SER A 524 31.06 5.79 9.14
CA SER A 524 31.00 4.44 9.71
C SER A 524 29.65 4.14 10.39
N GLN A 525 29.32 2.85 10.52
CA GLN A 525 28.15 2.42 11.31
C GLN A 525 28.26 2.85 12.78
N ASN A 526 29.47 2.95 13.33
CA ASN A 526 29.70 3.43 14.69
C ASN A 526 29.36 4.93 14.82
N TYR A 527 29.70 5.72 13.79
CA TYR A 527 29.36 7.14 13.74
C TYR A 527 27.84 7.34 13.67
N GLU A 528 27.13 6.57 12.84
CA GLU A 528 25.66 6.61 12.79
C GLU A 528 25.02 6.32 14.15
N GLN A 529 25.53 5.34 14.90
CA GLN A 529 25.04 5.03 16.24
C GLN A 529 25.34 6.16 17.23
N TRP A 530 26.55 6.70 17.18
CA TRP A 530 26.99 7.79 18.03
C TRP A 530 26.15 9.06 17.81
N VAL A 531 25.92 9.46 16.56
CA VAL A 531 25.16 10.69 16.25
C VAL A 531 23.69 10.55 16.65
N VAL A 532 23.08 9.38 16.46
CA VAL A 532 21.71 9.10 16.94
C VAL A 532 21.63 9.13 18.46
N GLN A 533 22.65 8.62 19.17
CA GLN A 533 22.70 8.71 20.62
C GLN A 533 22.86 10.16 21.10
N LYS A 534 23.68 10.96 20.42
CA LYS A 534 23.87 12.38 20.73
C LYS A 534 22.59 13.19 20.52
N GLU A 535 21.88 12.98 19.41
CA GLU A 535 20.57 13.61 19.18
C GLU A 535 19.59 13.30 20.31
N ARG A 536 19.53 12.05 20.77
CA ARG A 536 18.63 11.61 21.85
C ARG A 536 18.94 12.25 23.19
N ILE A 537 20.22 12.35 23.54
CA ILE A 537 20.67 12.97 24.79
C ILE A 537 20.35 14.48 24.74
N ALA A 538 20.67 15.13 23.62
CA ALA A 538 20.38 16.55 23.41
C ALA A 538 18.87 16.84 23.49
N ALA A 539 18.02 15.94 22.98
CA ALA A 539 16.56 16.08 23.12
C ALA A 539 16.10 15.99 24.58
N THR A 540 16.70 15.14 25.42
CA THR A 540 16.35 15.06 26.85
C THR A 540 16.89 16.24 27.67
N GLU A 541 18.05 16.76 27.29
CA GLU A 541 18.71 17.92 27.92
C GLU A 541 18.16 19.26 27.42
N GLU A 542 17.18 19.23 26.50
CA GLU A 542 16.61 20.42 25.86
C GLU A 542 17.64 21.27 25.10
N ASN A 543 18.76 20.66 24.69
CA ASN A 543 19.82 21.31 23.94
C ASN A 543 19.48 21.33 22.43
N GLN A 544 18.74 22.36 22.03
CA GLN A 544 18.29 22.52 20.63
C GLN A 544 19.45 22.57 19.64
N LYS A 545 20.54 23.29 19.96
CA LYS A 545 21.73 23.45 19.10
C LYS A 545 22.32 22.10 18.72
N VAL A 546 22.66 21.28 19.73
CA VAL A 546 23.27 19.96 19.52
C VAL A 546 22.29 19.01 18.83
N ARG A 547 21.01 19.05 19.19
CA ARG A 547 19.99 18.18 18.58
C ARG A 547 19.84 18.42 17.09
N VAL A 548 19.71 19.68 16.66
CA VAL A 548 19.58 20.05 15.24
C VAL A 548 20.85 19.69 14.47
N CYS A 549 22.03 19.99 15.04
CA CYS A 549 23.31 19.62 14.44
C CYS A 549 23.46 18.10 14.29
N ALA A 550 23.08 17.32 15.31
CA ALA A 550 23.13 15.86 15.26
C ALA A 550 22.20 15.27 14.20
N ASP A 551 21.00 15.84 14.00
CA ASP A 551 20.11 15.41 12.92
C ASP A 551 20.71 15.68 11.53
N HIS A 552 21.31 16.86 11.33
CA HIS A 552 22.02 17.19 10.08
C HIS A 552 23.23 16.28 9.85
N LEU A 553 24.06 16.07 10.88
CA LEU A 553 25.22 15.16 10.83
C LEU A 553 24.80 13.74 10.45
N ARG A 554 23.65 13.28 10.93
CA ARG A 554 23.08 11.98 10.54
C ARG A 554 22.74 11.96 9.04
N GLN A 555 22.13 13.01 8.49
CA GLN A 555 21.84 13.07 7.05
C GLN A 555 23.12 13.13 6.21
N TYR A 556 24.14 13.88 6.63
CA TYR A 556 25.44 13.92 5.93
C TYR A 556 26.17 12.58 5.98
N SER A 557 26.13 11.88 7.11
CA SER A 557 26.66 10.51 7.21
C SER A 557 25.93 9.55 6.26
N GLU A 558 24.61 9.65 6.15
CA GLU A 558 23.82 8.86 5.19
C GLU A 558 24.18 9.26 3.73
N GLY A 559 24.35 10.56 3.45
CA GLY A 559 24.77 11.05 2.14
C GLY A 559 26.14 10.51 1.73
N LEU A 560 27.09 10.47 2.66
CA LEU A 560 28.40 9.86 2.44
C LEU A 560 28.27 8.36 2.11
N ASN A 561 27.47 7.62 2.88
CA ASN A 561 27.23 6.19 2.64
C ASN A 561 26.53 5.90 1.32
N LEU A 562 25.57 6.76 0.93
CA LEU A 562 24.93 6.68 -0.37
C LEU A 562 25.92 6.95 -1.49
N SER A 563 26.84 7.91 -1.37
CA SER A 563 27.84 8.17 -2.41
C SER A 563 28.76 6.96 -2.65
N ASN A 564 29.01 6.13 -1.63
CA ASN A 564 29.80 4.90 -1.74
C ASN A 564 28.99 3.72 -2.30
N THR A 565 27.66 3.78 -2.22
CA THR A 565 26.76 2.68 -2.64
C THR A 565 26.10 2.93 -4.00
N ILE A 566 25.72 4.17 -4.29
CA ILE A 566 25.03 4.62 -5.51
C ILE A 566 25.75 5.84 -6.10
N ARG A 567 25.15 6.57 -7.05
CA ARG A 567 25.85 7.70 -7.69
C ARG A 567 25.98 8.86 -6.72
N MET A 568 27.05 9.64 -6.87
CA MET A 568 27.23 10.90 -6.13
C MET A 568 26.08 11.87 -6.40
N ARG A 569 25.56 11.92 -7.62
CA ARG A 569 24.39 12.74 -7.98
C ARG A 569 23.14 12.36 -7.18
N ASP A 570 22.92 11.07 -6.93
CA ASP A 570 21.79 10.60 -6.11
C ASP A 570 21.99 10.98 -4.63
N ALA A 571 23.23 10.88 -4.13
CA ALA A 571 23.60 11.30 -2.78
C ALA A 571 23.45 12.83 -2.58
N PHE A 572 23.89 13.61 -3.56
CA PHE A 572 23.69 15.07 -3.58
C PHE A 572 22.20 15.42 -3.65
N GLY A 573 21.44 14.78 -4.55
CA GLY A 573 20.00 14.98 -4.67
C GLY A 573 19.25 14.70 -3.36
N PHE A 574 19.70 13.69 -2.61
CA PHE A 574 19.19 13.42 -1.26
C PHE A 574 19.46 14.57 -0.28
N LEU A 575 20.71 15.05 -0.18
CA LEU A 575 21.06 16.15 0.72
C LEU A 575 20.34 17.44 0.34
N LYS A 576 20.29 17.75 -0.97
CA LYS A 576 19.55 18.89 -1.51
C LYS A 576 18.07 18.83 -1.13
N LYS A 577 17.41 17.70 -1.37
CA LYS A 577 16.00 17.51 -1.00
C LYS A 577 15.78 17.66 0.50
N TYR A 578 16.68 17.16 1.35
CA TYR A 578 16.59 17.34 2.79
C TYR A 578 16.61 18.83 3.19
N HIS A 579 17.55 19.61 2.68
CA HIS A 579 17.62 21.05 2.97
C HIS A 579 16.43 21.83 2.42
N GLU A 580 15.95 21.49 1.21
CA GLU A 580 14.74 22.09 0.65
C GLU A 580 13.50 21.79 1.51
N GLU A 581 13.36 20.56 2.02
CA GLU A 581 12.27 20.19 2.93
C GLU A 581 12.39 20.90 4.28
N GLU A 582 13.59 21.03 4.85
CA GLU A 582 13.82 21.76 6.10
C GLU A 582 13.48 23.25 5.94
N LEU A 583 13.83 23.87 4.81
CA LEU A 583 13.51 25.27 4.54
C LEU A 583 12.01 25.50 4.32
N LYS A 584 11.34 24.60 3.56
CA LYS A 584 9.89 24.62 3.36
C LYS A 584 9.11 24.45 4.68
N ARG A 585 9.67 23.76 5.67
CA ARG A 585 9.04 23.69 7.01
C ARG A 585 9.05 25.02 7.75
N LYS A 586 9.93 25.95 7.37
CA LYS A 586 10.09 27.26 8.02
C LYS A 586 9.40 28.39 7.28
N THR A 587 9.25 28.24 5.95
CA THR A 587 8.75 29.28 5.03
C THR A 587 7.56 28.73 4.25
N SER A 588 6.41 29.40 4.29
CA SER A 588 5.22 29.05 3.50
C SER A 588 4.98 30.14 2.45
N PRO A 589 4.69 29.81 1.18
CA PRO A 589 4.39 30.80 0.15
C PRO A 589 3.09 31.60 0.41
N ASP A 590 2.11 30.99 1.07
CA ASP A 590 0.72 31.47 1.15
C ASP A 590 0.29 31.92 2.57
N ASP A 591 1.20 31.93 3.55
CA ASP A 591 0.89 32.18 4.97
C ASP A 591 1.80 33.27 5.56
N ASP A 592 1.23 34.32 6.17
CA ASP A 592 1.98 35.39 6.87
C ASP A 592 2.73 34.89 8.13
N GLN A 593 2.54 33.63 8.52
CA GLN A 593 3.17 33.00 9.69
C GLN A 593 4.53 32.35 9.36
N ASN A 594 5.56 33.18 9.19
CA ASN A 594 6.94 32.70 9.05
C ASN A 594 7.50 32.17 10.39
N ILE A 595 7.90 30.89 10.42
CA ILE A 595 8.54 30.29 11.60
C ILE A 595 9.96 30.82 11.71
N LYS A 596 10.34 31.29 12.90
CA LYS A 596 11.67 31.87 13.13
C LYS A 596 12.78 30.84 12.89
N ILE A 597 13.64 31.13 11.91
CA ILE A 597 14.89 30.38 11.67
C ILE A 597 15.88 30.72 12.77
N THR A 598 16.37 29.70 13.47
CA THR A 598 17.35 29.84 14.54
C THR A 598 18.74 30.17 13.99
N VAL A 599 19.64 30.67 14.85
CA VAL A 599 21.05 30.94 14.47
C VAL A 599 21.74 29.67 13.97
N THR A 600 21.48 28.53 14.61
CA THR A 600 22.03 27.22 14.22
C THR A 600 21.49 26.76 12.87
N GLU A 601 20.18 26.86 12.62
CA GLU A 601 19.60 26.51 11.32
C GLU A 601 20.14 27.40 10.20
N ARG A 602 20.26 28.72 10.44
CA ARG A 602 20.87 29.65 9.47
C ARG A 602 22.30 29.27 9.13
N PHE A 603 23.11 28.91 10.14
CA PHE A 603 24.46 28.41 9.92
C PHE A 603 24.45 27.15 9.04
N LEU A 604 23.56 26.19 9.31
CA LEU A 604 23.48 24.92 8.57
C LEU A 604 23.04 25.12 7.11
N PHE A 605 22.06 25.99 6.86
CA PHE A 605 21.61 26.33 5.52
C PHE A 605 22.70 27.05 4.70
N ASN A 606 23.35 28.05 5.30
CA ASN A 606 24.45 28.75 4.64
C ASN A 606 25.61 27.80 4.32
N LEU A 607 25.98 26.94 5.27
CA LEU A 607 27.05 25.96 5.08
C LEU A 607 26.75 24.99 3.93
N PHE A 608 25.49 24.57 3.76
CA PHE A 608 25.11 23.77 2.60
C PHE A 608 25.21 24.56 1.30
N GLU A 609 24.61 25.76 1.25
CA GLU A 609 24.62 26.59 0.03
C GLU A 609 26.05 26.97 -0.41
N GLU A 610 26.95 27.29 0.53
CA GLU A 610 28.37 27.58 0.25
C GLU A 610 29.13 26.41 -0.41
N ASN A 611 28.70 25.16 -0.16
CA ASN A 611 29.37 23.97 -0.71
C ASN A 611 28.54 23.27 -1.80
N LYS A 612 27.34 23.77 -2.11
CA LYS A 612 26.35 23.15 -3.01
C LYS A 612 26.84 23.06 -4.45
N GLU A 613 27.38 24.15 -4.99
CA GLU A 613 27.90 24.19 -6.36
C GLU A 613 29.06 23.23 -6.55
N GLU A 614 29.96 23.16 -5.57
CA GLU A 614 31.10 22.25 -5.60
C GLU A 614 30.66 20.78 -5.51
N LEU A 615 29.72 20.45 -4.61
CA LEU A 615 29.14 19.11 -4.52
C LEU A 615 28.45 18.70 -5.83
N GLN A 616 27.68 19.59 -6.45
CA GLN A 616 27.03 19.34 -7.73
C GLN A 616 28.07 19.09 -8.84
N ARG A 617 29.07 19.96 -8.96
CA ARG A 617 30.15 19.83 -9.94
C ARG A 617 30.90 18.51 -9.79
N LEU A 618 31.27 18.14 -8.57
CA LEU A 618 31.95 16.87 -8.29
C LEU A 618 31.06 15.65 -8.58
N ALA A 619 29.76 15.75 -8.31
CA ALA A 619 28.81 14.67 -8.56
C ALA A 619 28.64 14.30 -10.04
N ASP A 620 28.91 15.25 -10.94
CA ASP A 620 28.79 15.08 -12.39
C ASP A 620 30.11 14.61 -13.06
N ILE A 621 31.21 14.47 -12.31
CA ILE A 621 32.50 14.00 -12.84
C ILE A 621 32.56 12.46 -12.80
N PRO A 622 32.54 11.75 -13.95
CA PRO A 622 32.51 10.27 -13.98
C PRO A 622 33.79 9.61 -13.44
N GLN A 623 34.92 10.34 -13.44
CA GLN A 623 36.21 9.84 -12.95
C GLN A 623 36.17 9.42 -11.47
N TYR A 624 35.29 10.04 -10.67
CA TYR A 624 35.13 9.75 -9.25
C TYR A 624 33.94 8.82 -8.96
N GLU A 625 33.35 8.18 -9.99
CA GLU A 625 32.32 7.15 -9.81
C GLU A 625 32.85 6.01 -8.94
N ASN A 626 32.02 5.48 -8.02
CA ASN A 626 32.46 4.38 -7.17
C ASN A 626 32.71 3.10 -8.00
N ASP A 627 33.67 2.29 -7.55
CA ASP A 627 33.98 1.02 -8.22
C ASP A 627 32.82 0.01 -8.10
N SER A 628 31.94 0.14 -7.09
CA SER A 628 30.76 -0.72 -6.91
C SER A 628 29.85 -0.70 -8.14
N LEU A 629 29.52 0.48 -8.65
CA LEU A 629 28.72 0.69 -9.85
C LEU A 629 29.47 0.21 -11.10
N SER A 630 30.78 0.41 -11.17
CA SER A 630 31.59 -0.09 -12.29
C SER A 630 31.61 -1.61 -12.38
N LYS A 631 31.81 -2.30 -11.24
CA LYS A 631 31.74 -3.77 -11.15
C LYS A 631 30.32 -4.28 -11.43
N LEU A 632 29.30 -3.62 -10.87
CA LEU A 632 27.90 -3.96 -11.11
C LEU A 632 27.54 -3.81 -12.60
N ARG A 633 27.95 -2.71 -13.25
CA ARG A 633 27.76 -2.48 -14.69
C ARG A 633 28.41 -3.58 -15.50
N GLY A 634 29.70 -3.85 -15.26
CA GLY A 634 30.43 -4.92 -15.96
C GLY A 634 29.73 -6.28 -15.81
N LYS A 635 29.21 -6.56 -14.61
CA LYS A 635 28.49 -7.81 -14.34
C LYS A 635 27.14 -7.88 -15.07
N ILE A 636 26.34 -6.82 -15.04
CA ILE A 636 25.06 -6.77 -15.76
C ILE A 636 25.29 -6.94 -17.26
N LEU A 637 26.23 -6.18 -17.84
CA LEU A 637 26.56 -6.27 -19.27
C LEU A 637 27.00 -7.69 -19.64
N GLN A 638 27.83 -8.34 -18.81
CA GLN A 638 28.25 -9.73 -19.03
C GLN A 638 27.05 -10.70 -19.03
N GLU A 639 26.16 -10.60 -18.05
CA GLU A 639 25.02 -11.52 -17.88
C GLU A 639 23.99 -11.37 -19.01
N PHE A 640 23.79 -10.16 -19.53
CA PHE A 640 22.87 -9.90 -20.65
C PHE A 640 23.50 -10.16 -22.03
N SER A 641 24.82 -10.00 -22.19
CA SER A 641 25.48 -10.29 -23.47
C SER A 641 25.76 -11.77 -23.68
N SER A 642 25.76 -12.58 -22.61
CA SER A 642 26.07 -14.02 -22.67
C SER A 642 24.84 -14.90 -22.88
N ARG A 643 23.64 -14.32 -22.93
CA ARG A 643 22.37 -15.05 -22.98
C ARG A 643 21.40 -14.36 -23.93
N GLU A 644 20.65 -15.16 -24.68
CA GLU A 644 19.63 -14.67 -25.63
C GLU A 644 18.44 -14.04 -24.88
N GLU A 645 17.92 -14.73 -23.87
CA GLU A 645 16.88 -14.23 -22.97
C GLU A 645 17.39 -14.17 -21.53
N ALA A 646 17.98 -13.04 -21.17
CA ALA A 646 18.47 -12.80 -19.81
C ALA A 646 17.39 -12.20 -18.90
N ARG A 647 17.18 -12.81 -17.74
CA ARG A 647 16.31 -12.33 -16.68
C ARG A 647 17.03 -12.37 -15.34
N GLY A 648 16.98 -11.29 -14.56
CA GLY A 648 17.71 -11.23 -13.29
C GLY A 648 17.11 -10.34 -12.22
N ILE A 649 17.66 -10.48 -11.01
CA ILE A 649 17.29 -9.67 -9.83
C ILE A 649 18.55 -9.14 -9.16
N ILE A 650 18.53 -7.85 -8.81
CA ILE A 650 19.53 -7.18 -7.99
C ILE A 650 18.88 -6.86 -6.64
N PHE A 651 19.37 -7.49 -5.58
CA PHE A 651 18.97 -7.18 -4.21
C PHE A 651 19.85 -6.09 -3.61
N THR A 652 19.23 -5.05 -3.05
CA THR A 652 19.91 -3.95 -2.35
C THR A 652 19.26 -3.66 -1.01
N LYS A 653 20.00 -3.00 -0.11
CA LYS A 653 19.61 -2.81 1.30
C LYS A 653 18.46 -1.81 1.48
N THR A 654 18.46 -0.71 0.74
CA THR A 654 17.52 0.40 0.99
C THR A 654 16.59 0.63 -0.19
N ARG A 655 15.40 1.17 0.08
CA ARG A 655 14.44 1.58 -0.96
C ARG A 655 15.03 2.63 -1.90
N ARG A 656 15.78 3.57 -1.34
CA ARG A 656 16.45 4.62 -2.11
C ARG A 656 17.47 4.03 -3.08
N SER A 657 18.29 3.10 -2.61
CA SER A 657 19.25 2.40 -3.48
C SER A 657 18.54 1.65 -4.60
N ALA A 658 17.38 1.02 -4.34
CA ALA A 658 16.63 0.31 -5.37
C ALA A 658 16.13 1.24 -6.48
N ILE A 659 15.56 2.39 -6.10
CA ILE A 659 15.09 3.42 -7.04
C ILE A 659 16.27 4.01 -7.83
N ALA A 660 17.33 4.43 -7.13
CA ALA A 660 18.50 5.06 -7.74
C ALA A 660 19.23 4.13 -8.71
N LEU A 661 19.39 2.85 -8.37
CA LEU A 661 19.98 1.87 -9.28
C LEU A 661 19.10 1.60 -10.50
N SER A 662 17.77 1.56 -10.33
CA SER A 662 16.84 1.44 -11.46
C SER A 662 16.97 2.63 -12.41
N GLN A 663 17.00 3.86 -11.88
CA GLN A 663 17.18 5.08 -12.65
C GLN A 663 18.54 5.10 -13.35
N TRP A 664 19.62 4.75 -12.65
CA TRP A 664 20.97 4.64 -13.23
C TRP A 664 21.04 3.68 -14.42
N ILE A 665 20.31 2.56 -14.36
CA ILE A 665 20.24 1.62 -15.47
C ILE A 665 19.42 2.20 -16.64
N GLN A 666 18.27 2.81 -16.36
CA GLN A 666 17.38 3.39 -17.37
C GLN A 666 18.00 4.60 -18.10
N GLU A 667 18.80 5.41 -17.40
CA GLU A 667 19.46 6.59 -17.96
C GLU A 667 20.72 6.26 -18.79
N ASN A 668 21.20 5.02 -18.77
CA ASN A 668 22.43 4.63 -19.44
C ASN A 668 22.13 3.85 -20.73
N PRO A 669 22.37 4.46 -21.92
CA PRO A 669 21.95 3.87 -23.20
C PRO A 669 22.61 2.52 -23.48
N LYS A 670 23.81 2.26 -22.96
CA LYS A 670 24.50 0.97 -23.15
C LYS A 670 23.72 -0.23 -22.60
N PHE A 671 22.88 -0.02 -21.59
CA PHE A 671 22.01 -1.08 -21.09
C PHE A 671 20.81 -1.31 -22.02
N ALA A 672 20.22 -0.23 -22.54
CA ALA A 672 19.13 -0.31 -23.50
C ALA A 672 19.58 -0.97 -24.82
N ASP A 673 20.79 -0.67 -25.29
CA ASP A 673 21.38 -1.23 -26.52
C ASP A 673 21.49 -2.77 -26.50
N ILE A 674 21.58 -3.36 -25.31
CA ILE A 674 21.62 -4.83 -25.11
C ILE A 674 20.31 -5.38 -24.52
N GLY A 675 19.23 -4.60 -24.59
CA GLY A 675 17.88 -5.02 -24.22
C GLY A 675 17.57 -5.06 -22.73
N VAL A 676 18.36 -4.43 -21.86
CA VAL A 676 18.07 -4.36 -20.41
C VAL A 676 16.89 -3.43 -20.16
N LYS A 677 15.85 -3.96 -19.52
CA LYS A 677 14.63 -3.23 -19.11
C LYS A 677 14.47 -3.40 -17.61
N ALA A 678 14.87 -2.37 -16.87
CA ALA A 678 14.94 -2.38 -15.42
C ALA A 678 13.72 -1.74 -14.75
N ALA A 679 13.29 -2.31 -13.63
CA ALA A 679 12.33 -1.69 -12.71
C ALA A 679 12.61 -2.08 -11.25
N TYR A 680 12.18 -1.24 -10.31
CA TYR A 680 12.37 -1.51 -8.88
C TYR A 680 11.14 -2.16 -8.23
N VAL A 681 11.36 -2.93 -7.17
CA VAL A 681 10.31 -3.50 -6.30
C VAL A 681 10.69 -3.31 -4.83
N ILE A 682 9.93 -2.47 -4.12
CA ILE A 682 10.19 -2.10 -2.72
C ILE A 682 8.97 -2.40 -1.84
N GLY A 683 9.17 -2.62 -0.54
CA GLY A 683 8.09 -2.99 0.38
C GLY A 683 7.06 -1.88 0.64
N GLY A 684 5.85 -2.28 1.06
CA GLY A 684 4.67 -1.40 1.25
C GLY A 684 4.58 -0.60 2.54
N GLY A 685 5.46 -0.82 3.54
CA GLY A 685 5.30 -0.16 4.85
C GLY A 685 5.64 1.33 4.88
N ASP A 686 4.94 2.12 5.70
CA ASP A 686 5.15 3.59 5.83
C ASP A 686 6.28 4.00 6.80
N GLN A 687 7.12 3.05 7.23
CA GLN A 687 8.19 3.31 8.21
C GLN A 687 9.45 3.97 7.62
N SER A 688 9.52 4.12 6.30
CA SER A 688 10.65 4.76 5.60
C SER A 688 10.28 6.17 5.15
N VAL A 689 11.28 7.05 5.03
CA VAL A 689 11.15 8.37 4.38
C VAL A 689 10.90 8.22 2.87
N VAL A 690 11.29 7.09 2.28
CA VAL A 690 11.06 6.79 0.87
C VAL A 690 9.65 6.21 0.69
N LYS A 691 8.91 6.79 -0.27
CA LYS A 691 7.58 6.33 -0.69
C LYS A 691 7.59 4.80 -0.90
N PRO A 692 6.73 4.05 -0.19
CA PRO A 692 6.55 2.63 -0.44
C PRO A 692 5.83 2.39 -1.78
N MET A 693 5.94 1.18 -2.31
CA MET A 693 5.05 0.70 -3.36
C MET A 693 3.84 0.01 -2.74
N THR A 694 2.66 0.34 -3.23
CA THR A 694 1.40 -0.36 -2.95
C THR A 694 1.45 -1.81 -3.46
N SER A 695 0.56 -2.66 -2.95
CA SER A 695 0.46 -4.05 -3.42
C SER A 695 0.05 -4.14 -4.90
N ALA A 696 -0.73 -3.19 -5.40
CA ALA A 696 -1.10 -3.09 -6.81
C ALA A 696 0.12 -2.78 -7.70
N GLU A 697 0.94 -1.78 -7.32
CA GLU A 697 2.17 -1.43 -8.05
C GLU A 697 3.17 -2.58 -8.06
N GLN A 698 3.35 -3.27 -6.93
CA GLN A 698 4.22 -4.44 -6.86
C GLN A 698 3.73 -5.55 -7.82
N LYS A 699 2.41 -5.80 -7.85
CA LYS A 699 1.81 -6.82 -8.73
C LYS A 699 1.98 -6.46 -10.21
N ASP A 700 1.82 -5.20 -10.59
CA ASP A 700 2.01 -4.73 -11.96
C ASP A 700 3.46 -4.94 -12.43
N VAL A 701 4.45 -4.53 -11.62
CA VAL A 701 5.87 -4.73 -11.96
C VAL A 701 6.22 -6.21 -12.07
N LEU A 702 5.72 -7.06 -11.17
CA LEU A 702 5.95 -8.52 -11.24
C LEU A 702 5.27 -9.16 -12.45
N LYS A 703 4.08 -8.70 -12.84
CA LYS A 703 3.38 -9.16 -14.06
C LYS A 703 4.18 -8.81 -15.31
N LYS A 704 4.62 -7.56 -15.43
CA LYS A 704 5.51 -7.09 -16.53
C LYS A 704 6.82 -7.87 -16.57
N PHE A 705 7.38 -8.21 -15.42
CA PHE A 705 8.56 -9.06 -15.35
C PHE A 705 8.30 -10.50 -15.79
N GLY A 706 7.14 -11.06 -15.43
CA GLY A 706 6.65 -12.35 -15.93
C GLY A 706 6.52 -12.41 -17.44
N ASN A 707 5.93 -11.37 -18.04
CA ASN A 707 5.69 -11.25 -19.47
C ASN A 707 6.96 -10.94 -20.28
N GLY A 708 8.05 -10.50 -19.63
CA GLY A 708 9.30 -10.11 -20.32
C GLY A 708 9.37 -8.64 -20.72
N ASP A 709 8.34 -7.83 -20.43
CA ASP A 709 8.36 -6.37 -20.59
C ASP A 709 9.44 -5.72 -19.73
N ILE A 710 9.72 -6.34 -18.57
CA ILE A 710 10.83 -6.04 -17.67
C ILE A 710 11.66 -7.31 -17.56
N ASN A 711 12.98 -7.19 -17.59
CA ASN A 711 13.88 -8.34 -17.48
C ASN A 711 14.95 -8.18 -16.38
N LEU A 712 14.99 -7.03 -15.69
CA LEU A 712 15.83 -6.81 -14.52
C LEU A 712 15.04 -6.17 -13.37
N LEU A 713 14.90 -6.89 -12.25
CA LEU A 713 14.31 -6.33 -11.03
C LEU A 713 15.38 -5.79 -10.10
N ILE A 714 15.18 -4.60 -9.57
CA ILE A 714 15.98 -4.05 -8.47
C ILE A 714 15.13 -4.04 -7.20
N ALA A 715 15.38 -4.97 -6.29
CA ALA A 715 14.50 -5.21 -5.16
C ALA A 715 15.19 -5.03 -3.80
N THR A 716 14.40 -4.67 -2.78
CA THR A 716 14.81 -4.88 -1.39
C THR A 716 14.46 -6.32 -0.96
N THR A 717 14.56 -6.63 0.33
CA THR A 717 14.19 -7.93 0.91
C THR A 717 12.72 -8.35 0.67
N VAL A 718 11.89 -7.47 0.10
CA VAL A 718 10.49 -7.76 -0.25
C VAL A 718 10.37 -8.93 -1.24
N ALA A 719 11.32 -9.05 -2.16
CA ALA A 719 11.35 -10.07 -3.21
C ALA A 719 12.20 -11.30 -2.86
N GLU A 720 12.85 -11.33 -1.68
CA GLU A 720 13.60 -12.51 -1.24
C GLU A 720 12.64 -13.68 -1.02
N GLU A 721 11.53 -13.44 -0.30
CA GLU A 721 10.61 -14.48 0.19
C GLU A 721 9.18 -14.39 -0.40
N GLY A 722 8.56 -15.55 -0.63
CA GLY A 722 7.12 -15.70 -0.84
C GLY A 722 6.62 -15.33 -2.24
N LEU A 723 6.96 -14.13 -2.73
CA LEU A 723 6.45 -13.64 -4.01
C LEU A 723 6.80 -14.59 -5.15
N ASP A 724 5.84 -14.92 -6.01
CA ASP A 724 6.13 -15.66 -7.22
C ASP A 724 6.89 -14.77 -8.18
N ILE A 725 8.10 -15.20 -8.49
CA ILE A 725 9.00 -14.49 -9.38
C ILE A 725 9.49 -15.54 -10.37
N PRO A 726 9.34 -15.32 -11.69
CA PRO A 726 9.85 -16.20 -12.73
C PRO A 726 11.30 -16.64 -12.49
N ALA A 727 11.67 -17.79 -13.05
CA ALA A 727 13.03 -18.27 -12.96
C ALA A 727 14.02 -17.23 -13.53
N CYS A 728 14.99 -16.84 -12.72
CA CYS A 728 16.03 -15.89 -13.12
C CYS A 728 17.29 -16.64 -13.52
N ASN A 729 17.99 -16.11 -14.52
CA ASN A 729 19.31 -16.58 -14.93
C ASN A 729 20.41 -16.03 -14.02
N PHE A 730 20.19 -14.92 -13.34
CA PHE A 730 21.17 -14.43 -12.36
C PHE A 730 20.52 -13.68 -11.20
N VAL A 731 21.17 -13.76 -10.04
CA VAL A 731 20.82 -13.00 -8.84
C VAL A 731 22.07 -12.28 -8.36
N ILE A 732 21.98 -10.98 -8.12
CA ILE A 732 23.07 -10.16 -7.59
C ILE A 732 22.66 -9.63 -6.22
N ARG A 733 23.47 -9.87 -5.18
CA ARG A 733 23.32 -9.21 -3.88
C ARG A 733 24.32 -8.06 -3.81
N TYR A 734 23.81 -6.84 -3.90
CA TYR A 734 24.59 -5.62 -3.96
C TYR A 734 24.73 -5.01 -2.57
N GLY A 735 25.84 -5.32 -1.88
CA GLY A 735 26.10 -4.86 -0.51
C GLY A 735 25.09 -5.35 0.53
N LEU A 736 24.29 -6.37 0.21
CA LEU A 736 23.24 -6.90 1.07
C LEU A 736 23.59 -8.31 1.56
N VAL A 737 23.76 -8.46 2.87
CA VAL A 737 23.81 -9.76 3.55
C VAL A 737 22.92 -9.70 4.77
N THR A 738 21.99 -10.65 4.86
CA THR A 738 20.99 -10.76 5.92
C THR A 738 21.25 -12.02 6.74
N ASN A 739 20.36 -13.01 6.69
CA ASN A 739 20.51 -14.28 7.39
C ASN A 739 20.59 -15.46 6.39
N GLU A 740 20.80 -16.66 6.90
CA GLU A 740 20.91 -17.88 6.10
C GLU A 740 19.62 -18.22 5.34
N ILE A 741 18.45 -17.92 5.91
CA ILE A 741 17.15 -18.20 5.27
C ILE A 741 16.98 -17.33 4.02
N ALA A 742 17.17 -16.02 4.17
CA ALA A 742 17.09 -15.06 3.08
C ALA A 742 18.16 -15.30 2.01
N MET A 743 19.37 -15.74 2.40
CA MET A 743 20.40 -16.17 1.46
C MET A 743 19.93 -17.35 0.60
N ILE A 744 19.35 -18.40 1.22
CA ILE A 744 18.81 -19.57 0.51
C ILE A 744 17.66 -19.18 -0.42
N GLN A 745 16.74 -18.33 0.05
CA GLN A 745 15.58 -17.90 -0.73
C GLN A 745 15.98 -17.00 -1.90
N ALA A 746 16.89 -16.04 -1.69
CA ALA A 746 17.45 -15.19 -2.75
C ALA A 746 18.19 -16.03 -3.80
N LYS A 747 19.06 -16.96 -3.36
CA LYS A 747 19.73 -17.92 -4.25
C LYS A 747 18.72 -18.75 -5.04
N GLY A 748 17.61 -19.17 -4.42
CA GLY A 748 16.51 -19.90 -5.05
C GLY A 748 15.70 -19.12 -6.11
N ARG A 749 15.93 -17.81 -6.27
CA ARG A 749 15.39 -17.04 -7.40
C ARG A 749 16.18 -17.32 -8.69
N GLY A 750 17.48 -17.58 -8.58
CA GLY A 750 18.37 -17.96 -9.67
C GLY A 750 18.27 -19.44 -10.00
N ARG A 751 17.16 -19.86 -10.64
CA ARG A 751 16.84 -21.27 -10.90
C ARG A 751 16.62 -21.62 -12.37
N ALA A 752 16.91 -20.70 -13.28
CA ALA A 752 17.03 -21.03 -14.70
C ALA A 752 18.28 -21.91 -14.95
N GLU A 753 18.42 -22.46 -16.16
CA GLU A 753 19.64 -23.18 -16.53
C GLU A 753 20.85 -22.26 -16.55
N ASP A 754 22.00 -22.80 -16.14
CA ASP A 754 23.27 -22.07 -16.01
C ASP A 754 23.16 -20.76 -15.21
N SER A 755 22.35 -20.77 -14.15
CA SER A 755 22.12 -19.59 -13.34
C SER A 755 23.35 -19.18 -12.51
N SER A 756 23.47 -17.89 -12.19
CA SER A 756 24.56 -17.35 -11.37
C SER A 756 24.05 -16.61 -10.12
N TYR A 757 24.84 -16.65 -9.05
CA TYR A 757 24.58 -15.92 -7.81
C TYR A 757 25.82 -15.10 -7.47
N THR A 758 25.70 -13.78 -7.56
CA THR A 758 26.85 -12.86 -7.41
C THR A 758 26.70 -12.02 -6.15
N LEU A 759 27.69 -12.06 -5.26
CA LEU A 759 27.81 -11.13 -4.14
C LEU A 759 28.75 -10.00 -4.53
N VAL A 760 28.24 -8.76 -4.54
CA VAL A 760 29.06 -7.55 -4.69
C VAL A 760 29.35 -6.99 -3.31
N GLU A 761 30.62 -6.93 -2.95
CA GLU A 761 31.08 -6.46 -1.64
C GLU A 761 32.14 -5.37 -1.77
N VAL A 762 32.13 -4.44 -0.82
CA VAL A 762 33.24 -3.49 -0.65
C VAL A 762 34.28 -4.16 0.23
N LYS A 763 35.55 -4.09 -0.17
CA LYS A 763 36.66 -4.67 0.59
C LYS A 763 36.61 -4.20 2.05
N ASN A 764 36.87 -5.12 2.98
CA ASN A 764 36.81 -4.88 4.44
C ASN A 764 35.43 -4.47 5.00
N SER A 765 34.35 -4.56 4.22
CA SER A 765 32.99 -4.24 4.71
C SER A 765 32.40 -5.30 5.68
N GLY A 766 33.05 -6.45 5.82
CA GLY A 766 32.55 -7.58 6.61
C GLY A 766 31.45 -8.39 5.90
N VAL A 767 31.16 -8.07 4.63
CA VAL A 767 30.04 -8.65 3.86
C VAL A 767 30.34 -10.10 3.47
N VAL A 768 31.55 -10.38 2.95
CA VAL A 768 31.96 -11.75 2.61
C VAL A 768 32.03 -12.64 3.85
N GLU A 769 32.56 -12.13 4.96
CA GLU A 769 32.65 -12.87 6.22
C GLU A 769 31.25 -13.25 6.73
N LYS A 770 30.29 -12.32 6.68
CA LYS A 770 28.89 -12.59 7.04
C LYS A 770 28.25 -13.61 6.11
N GLU A 771 28.51 -13.55 4.81
CA GLU A 771 27.99 -14.54 3.85
C GLU A 771 28.59 -15.93 4.11
N CYS A 772 29.90 -16.02 4.36
CA CYS A 772 30.57 -17.27 4.74
C CYS A 772 29.99 -17.87 6.03
N VAL A 773 29.64 -17.03 7.02
CA VAL A 773 28.93 -17.48 8.24
C VAL A 773 27.56 -18.03 7.89
N ASN A 774 26.81 -17.41 6.97
CA ASN A 774 25.50 -17.91 6.54
C ASN A 774 25.59 -19.24 5.77
N GLU A 775 26.64 -19.43 4.97
CA GLU A 775 26.93 -20.72 4.32
C GLU A 775 27.27 -21.81 5.33
N TYR A 776 28.08 -21.48 6.34
CA TYR A 776 28.37 -22.39 7.45
C TYR A 776 27.08 -22.76 8.21
N ARG A 777 26.22 -21.79 8.49
CA ARG A 777 24.90 -22.01 9.12
C ARG A 777 23.99 -22.90 8.27
N THR A 778 24.02 -22.77 6.95
CA THR A 778 23.25 -23.63 6.04
C THR A 778 23.72 -25.09 6.15
N LYS A 779 25.04 -25.32 6.12
CA LYS A 779 25.61 -26.68 6.32
C LYS A 779 25.30 -27.25 7.70
N MET A 780 25.30 -26.39 8.73
CA MET A 780 24.93 -26.78 10.10
C MET A 780 23.45 -27.14 10.20
N MET A 781 22.58 -26.39 9.53
CA MET A 781 21.15 -26.66 9.47
C MET A 781 20.87 -28.04 8.87
N ASP A 782 21.46 -28.37 7.72
CA ASP A 782 21.26 -29.67 7.07
C ASP A 782 21.66 -30.82 7.99
N LYS A 783 22.84 -30.71 8.61
CA LYS A 783 23.31 -31.68 9.62
C LYS A 783 22.38 -31.77 10.84
N ALA A 784 21.74 -30.68 11.23
CA ALA A 784 20.87 -30.65 12.40
C ALA A 784 19.55 -31.34 12.08
N ILE A 785 19.00 -31.10 10.89
CA ILE A 785 17.83 -31.81 10.38
C ILE A 785 18.11 -33.31 10.32
N ASP A 786 19.27 -33.72 9.80
CA ASP A 786 19.64 -35.15 9.73
C ASP A 786 19.74 -35.80 11.11
N LYS A 787 20.34 -35.11 12.09
CA LYS A 787 20.38 -35.58 13.49
C LYS A 787 18.99 -35.70 14.09
N ILE A 788 18.12 -34.71 13.90
CA ILE A 788 16.76 -34.71 14.42
C ILE A 788 15.96 -35.86 13.81
N ARG A 789 16.10 -36.12 12.51
CA ARG A 789 15.43 -37.22 11.81
C ARG A 789 15.93 -38.60 12.24
N ALA A 790 17.16 -38.69 12.73
CA ALA A 790 17.75 -39.91 13.26
C ALA A 790 17.34 -40.20 14.73
N LEU A 791 16.72 -39.24 15.43
CA LEU A 791 16.18 -39.48 16.77
C LEU A 791 15.08 -40.54 16.72
N ASN A 792 15.03 -41.40 17.75
CA ASN A 792 13.87 -42.24 17.93
C ASN A 792 12.64 -41.38 18.33
N GLN A 793 11.45 -41.89 18.06
CA GLN A 793 10.21 -41.12 18.24
C GLN A 793 9.98 -40.72 19.71
N ALA A 794 10.33 -41.57 20.69
CA ALA A 794 10.12 -41.29 22.10
C ALA A 794 10.98 -40.12 22.60
N ASP A 795 12.26 -40.09 22.21
CA ASP A 795 13.18 -39.00 22.55
C ASP A 795 12.79 -37.69 21.87
N TYR A 796 12.36 -37.76 20.60
CA TYR A 796 11.83 -36.62 19.88
C TYR A 796 10.59 -36.05 20.59
N ASP A 797 9.58 -36.89 20.86
CA ASP A 797 8.33 -36.48 21.49
C ASP A 797 8.56 -35.86 22.88
N LYS A 798 9.50 -36.43 23.65
CA LYS A 798 9.90 -35.88 24.96
C LYS A 798 10.43 -34.46 24.82
N ARG A 799 11.39 -34.23 23.93
CA ARG A 799 11.98 -32.90 23.70
C ARG A 799 10.95 -31.90 23.17
N ILE A 800 10.07 -32.32 22.26
CA ILE A 800 8.98 -31.49 21.74
C ILE A 800 8.07 -31.02 22.89
N ILE A 801 7.66 -31.93 23.77
CA ILE A 801 6.81 -31.59 24.93
C ILE A 801 7.53 -30.62 25.88
N GLU A 802 8.83 -30.81 26.13
CA GLU A 802 9.63 -29.90 26.97
C GLU A 802 9.66 -28.49 26.38
N PHE A 803 9.94 -28.35 25.08
CA PHE A 803 9.95 -27.04 24.41
C PHE A 803 8.56 -26.40 24.33
N GLN A 804 7.49 -27.18 24.17
CA GLN A 804 6.12 -26.66 24.22
C GLN A 804 5.81 -26.05 25.59
N PHE A 805 6.17 -26.73 26.68
CA PHE A 805 5.98 -26.17 28.02
C PHE A 805 6.82 -24.91 28.25
N GLN A 806 8.08 -24.89 27.80
CA GLN A 806 8.91 -23.68 27.84
C GLN A 806 8.24 -22.52 27.09
N ALA A 807 7.79 -22.73 25.85
CA ALA A 807 7.12 -21.69 25.07
C ALA A 807 5.86 -21.14 25.79
N ILE A 808 5.06 -22.02 26.41
CA ILE A 808 3.88 -21.59 27.18
C ILE A 808 4.28 -20.79 28.42
N MET A 809 5.34 -21.19 29.12
CA MET A 809 5.83 -20.46 30.30
C MET A 809 6.44 -19.10 29.91
N GLU A 810 7.27 -19.04 28.87
CA GLU A 810 7.83 -17.80 28.33
C GLU A 810 6.72 -16.81 27.98
N GLU A 811 5.66 -17.30 27.32
CA GLU A 811 4.50 -16.49 26.97
C GLU A 811 3.74 -15.99 28.20
N LYS A 812 3.53 -16.85 29.21
CA LYS A 812 2.90 -16.44 30.48
C LYS A 812 3.72 -15.36 31.17
N VAL A 813 5.04 -15.53 31.27
CA VAL A 813 5.94 -14.53 31.86
C VAL A 813 5.90 -13.22 31.08
N ARG A 814 5.91 -13.28 29.74
CA ARG A 814 5.78 -12.10 28.88
C ARG A 814 4.47 -11.36 29.14
N MET A 815 3.36 -12.09 29.21
CA MET A 815 2.03 -11.51 29.47
C MET A 815 1.91 -10.95 30.90
N THR A 816 2.50 -11.60 31.91
CA THR A 816 2.55 -11.05 33.28
C THR A 816 3.39 -9.78 33.35
N LYS A 817 4.56 -9.75 32.69
CA LYS A 817 5.38 -8.54 32.58
C LYS A 817 4.65 -7.41 31.86
N LYS A 818 3.88 -7.75 30.81
CA LYS A 818 3.03 -6.78 30.10
C LYS A 818 1.94 -6.23 31.03
N LYS A 819 1.20 -7.10 31.73
CA LYS A 819 0.18 -6.69 32.72
C LYS A 819 0.74 -5.89 33.90
N GLN A 820 1.96 -6.21 34.36
CA GLN A 820 2.65 -5.42 35.40
C GLN A 820 3.07 -4.05 34.87
N LYS A 821 3.48 -3.97 33.59
CA LYS A 821 3.74 -2.70 32.91
C LYS A 821 2.46 -1.92 32.62
N ASP A 822 1.33 -2.61 32.46
CA ASP A 822 -0.01 -2.02 32.31
C ASP A 822 -0.67 -1.72 33.68
N MET A 823 0.06 -1.78 34.80
CA MET A 823 -0.45 -1.26 36.09
C MET A 823 -0.64 0.25 35.92
N ASN A 824 -1.91 0.67 35.94
CA ASN A 824 -2.37 2.02 35.59
C ASN A 824 -1.70 3.09 36.47
N GLU A 825 -0.72 3.78 35.90
CA GLU A 825 -0.23 5.06 36.42
C GLU A 825 -1.12 6.20 35.90
N ASN A 826 -1.20 7.30 36.64
CA ASN A 826 -2.15 8.37 36.38
C ASN A 826 -1.79 9.09 35.06
N PRO A 827 -2.70 9.24 34.07
CA PRO A 827 -2.39 9.93 32.82
C PRO A 827 -1.84 11.34 32.98
N SER A 828 -2.17 12.05 34.07
CA SER A 828 -1.61 13.38 34.38
C SER A 828 -0.09 13.39 34.62
N GLU A 829 0.50 12.26 35.00
CA GLU A 829 1.94 12.14 35.24
C GLU A 829 2.75 12.05 33.92
N VAL A 830 2.07 11.82 32.79
CA VAL A 830 2.66 11.84 31.46
C VAL A 830 2.58 13.24 30.88
N LYS A 831 3.73 13.79 30.50
CA LYS A 831 3.80 15.09 29.79
C LYS A 831 4.49 14.95 28.45
N PHE A 832 3.89 15.52 27.42
CA PHE A 832 4.43 15.56 26.07
C PHE A 832 5.04 16.93 25.81
N SER A 833 6.30 16.95 25.40
CA SER A 833 7.00 18.14 24.94
C SER A 833 7.45 17.96 23.49
N CYS A 834 7.40 19.04 22.72
CA CYS A 834 7.84 19.05 21.34
C CYS A 834 9.31 18.61 21.25
N ARG A 835 9.62 17.60 20.44
CA ARG A 835 11.02 17.19 20.22
C ARG A 835 11.85 18.30 19.57
N GLY A 836 11.21 19.22 18.85
CA GLY A 836 11.84 20.33 18.12
C GLY A 836 12.35 21.45 19.03
N CYS A 837 11.47 22.03 19.83
CA CYS A 837 11.73 23.24 20.63
C CYS A 837 11.57 23.03 22.14
N SER A 838 11.30 21.80 22.58
CA SER A 838 11.05 21.45 24.00
C SER A 838 9.81 22.09 24.62
N LYS A 839 9.04 22.90 23.87
CA LYS A 839 7.78 23.48 24.32
C LYS A 839 6.83 22.39 24.81
N HIS A 840 6.21 22.63 25.96
CA HIS A 840 5.17 21.76 26.49
C HIS A 840 3.97 21.75 25.54
N VAL A 841 3.43 20.56 25.28
CA VAL A 841 2.37 20.35 24.30
C VAL A 841 1.07 19.97 24.98
N CYS A 842 1.07 18.85 25.73
CA CYS A 842 -0.10 18.37 26.45
C CYS A 842 0.31 17.36 27.54
N THR A 843 -0.66 16.93 28.33
CA THR A 843 -0.54 15.83 29.29
C THR A 843 -1.16 14.55 28.74
N GLY A 844 -1.07 13.44 29.48
CA GLY A 844 -1.76 12.20 29.12
C GLY A 844 -3.28 12.27 29.31
N GLU A 845 -3.81 13.21 30.10
CA GLU A 845 -5.27 13.39 30.26
C GLU A 845 -5.92 13.93 28.98
N ASP A 846 -5.16 14.70 28.21
CA ASP A 846 -5.63 15.30 26.94
C ASP A 846 -5.66 14.28 25.78
N ILE A 847 -5.14 13.08 25.99
CA ILE A 847 -5.04 12.05 24.96
C ILE A 847 -6.26 11.13 25.03
N GLN A 848 -6.99 11.05 23.92
CA GLN A 848 -8.10 10.11 23.74
C GLN A 848 -7.78 9.09 22.65
N ILE A 849 -8.43 7.91 22.70
CA ILE A 849 -8.22 6.82 21.75
C ILE A 849 -9.44 6.60 20.86
N ILE A 850 -9.22 6.62 19.54
CA ILE A 850 -10.18 6.19 18.50
C ILE A 850 -9.77 4.80 17.99
N GLU A 851 -10.73 3.88 17.92
CA GLU A 851 -10.57 2.51 17.40
C GLU A 851 -9.40 1.71 18.02
N ASN A 852 -9.06 1.97 19.28
CA ASN A 852 -7.91 1.39 19.99
C ASN A 852 -6.52 1.68 19.35
N MET A 853 -6.47 2.49 18.30
CA MET A 853 -5.29 2.69 17.44
C MET A 853 -4.84 4.16 17.35
N HIS A 854 -5.77 5.07 17.09
CA HIS A 854 -5.44 6.48 16.86
C HIS A 854 -5.47 7.24 18.18
N ARG A 855 -4.39 7.99 18.48
CA ARG A 855 -4.28 8.79 19.71
C ARG A 855 -4.42 10.25 19.32
N VAL A 856 -5.50 10.86 19.77
CA VAL A 856 -5.91 12.20 19.35
C VAL A 856 -5.91 13.16 20.54
N ASN A 857 -5.68 14.43 20.25
CA ASN A 857 -5.91 15.52 21.19
C ASN A 857 -6.80 16.54 20.48
N VAL A 858 -8.02 16.69 21.00
CA VAL A 858 -9.08 17.54 20.46
C VAL A 858 -9.44 18.69 21.41
N THR A 859 -8.58 18.98 22.39
CA THR A 859 -8.82 20.12 23.29
C THR A 859 -8.65 21.44 22.52
N THR A 860 -9.46 22.45 22.88
CA THR A 860 -9.41 23.75 22.22
C THR A 860 -8.04 24.41 22.37
N GLN A 861 -7.38 24.26 23.53
CA GLN A 861 -6.03 24.80 23.75
C GLN A 861 -4.99 24.16 22.83
N PHE A 862 -5.18 22.88 22.45
CA PHE A 862 -4.23 22.20 21.57
C PHE A 862 -4.26 22.77 20.15
N SER A 863 -5.42 23.24 19.68
CA SER A 863 -5.58 23.84 18.34
C SER A 863 -4.68 25.06 18.11
N GLU A 864 -4.34 25.81 19.17
CA GLU A 864 -3.49 27.00 19.09
C GLU A 864 -1.99 26.67 18.96
N LEU A 865 -1.59 25.42 19.25
CA LEU A 865 -0.20 24.99 19.36
C LEU A 865 0.37 24.42 18.06
N PHE A 866 -0.49 24.04 17.11
CA PHE A 866 -0.07 23.47 15.83
C PHE A 866 -0.54 24.32 14.64
N ILE A 867 0.14 24.11 13.52
CA ILE A 867 -0.24 24.61 12.21
C ILE A 867 -0.50 23.43 11.30
N ARG A 868 -1.41 23.62 10.34
CA ARG A 868 -1.70 22.64 9.30
C ARG A 868 -0.78 22.90 8.11
N ARG A 869 -0.26 21.81 7.54
CA ARG A 869 0.60 21.83 6.36
C ARG A 869 0.20 20.71 5.44
N GLU A 870 0.35 20.91 4.14
CA GLU A 870 0.10 19.85 3.17
C GLU A 870 1.06 18.67 3.36
N ASN A 871 0.54 17.45 3.16
CA ASN A 871 1.34 16.24 3.20
C ASN A 871 1.86 15.85 1.81
N ALA A 872 3.07 16.33 1.46
CA ALA A 872 3.73 16.07 0.17
C ALA A 872 3.86 14.57 -0.20
N ALA A 873 3.88 13.65 0.78
CA ALA A 873 3.99 12.21 0.52
C ALA A 873 2.68 11.55 0.07
N LEU A 874 1.52 12.19 0.33
CA LEU A 874 0.18 11.69 -0.02
C LEU A 874 -0.37 12.33 -1.29
N GLN A 875 0.02 13.57 -1.64
CA GLN A 875 -0.28 14.17 -2.96
C GLN A 875 0.20 13.27 -4.12
N GLU A 876 1.35 12.63 -3.94
CA GLU A 876 1.91 11.67 -4.89
C GLU A 876 1.11 10.34 -4.99
N ARG A 877 0.09 10.12 -4.16
CA ARG A 877 -0.75 8.90 -4.14
C ARG A 877 -2.14 9.06 -4.78
N LEU A 878 -2.59 10.28 -5.12
CA LEU A 878 -3.91 10.53 -5.75
C LEU A 878 -5.07 9.76 -5.08
N LEU A 879 -5.04 9.62 -3.75
CA LEU A 879 -6.10 8.96 -2.98
C LEU A 879 -7.02 10.03 -2.38
N ASP A 880 -8.29 10.02 -2.78
CA ASP A 880 -9.35 10.80 -2.15
C ASP A 880 -9.68 10.20 -0.78
N TYR A 881 -9.07 10.75 0.28
CA TYR A 881 -9.56 10.60 1.64
C TYR A 881 -9.49 11.95 2.35
N GLU A 882 -10.55 12.25 3.11
CA GLU A 882 -10.97 13.58 3.61
C GLU A 882 -10.04 14.32 4.58
N THR A 883 -8.77 13.94 4.77
CA THR A 883 -7.81 14.78 5.54
C THR A 883 -6.36 14.54 5.13
N ASN A 884 -5.86 15.36 4.20
CA ASN A 884 -4.51 15.30 3.65
C ASN A 884 -3.49 16.21 4.37
N GLU A 885 -3.82 16.63 5.59
CA GLU A 885 -3.07 17.64 6.32
C GLU A 885 -2.22 17.05 7.44
N LEU A 886 -1.05 17.62 7.62
CA LEU A 886 -0.05 17.26 8.60
C LEU A 886 0.01 18.34 9.66
N ILE A 887 -0.04 17.94 10.93
CA ILE A 887 0.08 18.88 12.04
C ILE A 887 1.56 19.06 12.42
N ALA A 888 1.98 20.31 12.48
CA ALA A 888 3.35 20.71 12.83
C ALA A 888 3.34 21.74 13.96
N CYS A 889 4.39 21.77 14.76
CA CYS A 889 4.57 22.76 15.82
C CYS A 889 4.59 24.18 15.25
N LYS A 890 3.74 25.07 15.78
CA LYS A 890 3.69 26.49 15.37
C LYS A 890 5.02 27.22 15.58
N ASP A 891 5.75 26.88 16.65
CA ASP A 891 6.96 27.62 17.04
C ASP A 891 8.23 27.17 16.29
N CYS A 892 8.28 25.92 15.83
CA CYS A 892 9.51 25.37 15.23
C CYS A 892 9.31 24.53 13.97
N GLY A 893 8.08 24.30 13.52
CA GLY A 893 7.77 23.52 12.31
C GLY A 893 7.99 22.01 12.45
N GLN A 894 8.32 21.52 13.65
CA GLN A 894 8.49 20.09 13.89
C GLN A 894 7.18 19.35 13.64
N LYS A 895 7.18 18.37 12.73
CA LYS A 895 6.05 17.45 12.51
C LYS A 895 5.65 16.78 13.82
N TRP A 896 4.37 16.80 14.14
CA TRP A 896 3.78 16.14 15.31
C TRP A 896 2.92 14.93 14.92
N GLY A 897 2.16 15.01 13.83
CA GLY A 897 1.13 14.03 13.51
C GLY A 897 0.47 14.25 12.16
N SER A 898 -0.80 13.87 12.05
CA SER A 898 -1.67 14.14 10.90
C SER A 898 -3.07 14.51 11.38
N MET A 899 -3.82 15.27 10.57
CA MET A 899 -5.26 15.43 10.77
C MET A 899 -6.00 14.16 10.33
N MET A 900 -7.10 13.83 11.01
CA MET A 900 -8.05 12.79 10.60
C MET A 900 -9.47 13.26 10.86
N VAL A 901 -10.42 12.93 9.99
CA VAL A 901 -11.85 13.12 10.28
C VAL A 901 -12.42 11.83 10.86
N HIS A 902 -13.08 11.93 12.01
CA HIS A 902 -13.82 10.83 12.62
C HIS A 902 -15.27 11.25 12.82
N ARG A 903 -16.18 10.64 12.04
CA ARG A 903 -17.63 10.92 12.10
C ARG A 903 -17.94 12.43 11.97
N GLY A 904 -17.26 13.11 11.05
CA GLY A 904 -17.44 14.56 10.82
C GLY A 904 -16.65 15.49 11.75
N ILE A 905 -15.95 14.97 12.77
CA ILE A 905 -15.11 15.78 13.67
C ILE A 905 -13.65 15.69 13.23
N GLU A 906 -13.03 16.85 13.01
CA GLU A 906 -11.59 16.95 12.76
C GLU A 906 -10.78 16.66 14.03
N CYS A 907 -9.96 15.63 13.96
CA CYS A 907 -9.20 15.09 15.08
C CYS A 907 -7.69 15.14 14.79
N PRO A 908 -6.90 15.95 15.53
CA PRO A 908 -5.45 15.93 15.44
C PRO A 908 -4.85 14.63 15.99
N CYS A 909 -4.35 13.75 15.12
CA CYS A 909 -3.75 12.46 15.51
C CYS A 909 -2.24 12.58 15.73
N LEU A 910 -1.78 12.26 16.94
CA LEU A 910 -0.39 12.45 17.38
C LEU A 910 0.49 11.22 17.14
N HIS A 911 1.70 11.45 16.62
CA HIS A 911 2.72 10.42 16.48
C HIS A 911 3.78 10.55 17.58
N VAL A 912 3.73 9.66 18.57
CA VAL A 912 4.56 9.74 19.80
C VAL A 912 6.06 9.90 19.57
N LYS A 913 6.61 9.38 18.46
CA LYS A 913 8.03 9.52 18.09
C LYS A 913 8.52 10.97 17.94
N ASN A 914 7.59 11.89 17.71
CA ASN A 914 7.85 13.31 17.51
C ASN A 914 7.87 14.13 18.81
N PHE A 915 7.71 13.47 19.96
CA PHE A 915 7.67 14.10 21.28
C PHE A 915 8.75 13.53 22.19
N VAL A 916 9.17 14.34 23.16
CA VAL A 916 9.88 13.88 24.35
C VAL A 916 8.81 13.66 25.42
N VAL A 917 8.73 12.44 25.94
CA VAL A 917 7.73 12.08 26.96
C VAL A 917 8.38 12.14 28.32
N THR A 918 7.84 12.94 29.24
CA THR A 918 8.24 12.94 30.64
C THR A 918 7.29 12.05 31.41
N PHE A 919 7.83 11.08 32.14
CA PHE A 919 7.07 10.10 32.91
C PHE A 919 7.79 9.83 34.24
N ASN A 920 7.10 10.04 35.37
CA ASN A 920 7.66 9.93 36.73
C ASN A 920 8.97 10.72 36.91
N GLY A 921 9.00 11.95 36.39
CA GLY A 921 10.18 12.82 36.41
C GLY A 921 11.32 12.41 35.48
N LYS A 922 11.21 11.27 34.76
CA LYS A 922 12.20 10.82 33.78
C LYS A 922 11.79 11.22 32.36
N LYS A 923 12.69 11.87 31.65
CA LYS A 923 12.50 12.20 30.22
C LYS A 923 12.88 11.00 29.34
N ILE A 924 11.96 10.62 28.47
CA ILE A 924 12.08 9.52 27.52
C ILE A 924 12.08 10.10 26.10
N SER A 925 13.25 10.17 25.48
CA SER A 925 13.39 10.63 24.07
C SER A 925 13.17 9.52 23.03
N LYS A 926 13.11 8.27 23.46
CA LYS A 926 12.90 7.09 22.61
C LYS A 926 11.57 6.42 22.96
N CYS A 927 10.47 7.10 22.65
CA CYS A 927 9.16 6.47 22.61
C CYS A 927 8.76 6.29 21.14
N THR A 928 8.84 5.08 20.61
CA THR A 928 8.51 4.83 19.19
C THR A 928 7.10 4.32 18.97
N LYS A 929 6.47 3.80 20.03
CA LYS A 929 5.12 3.25 20.02
C LYS A 929 4.40 3.66 21.30
N TRP A 930 3.11 3.96 21.19
CA TRP A 930 2.25 4.28 22.34
C TRP A 930 2.24 3.17 23.39
N SER A 931 2.36 1.90 22.98
CA SER A 931 2.47 0.73 23.87
C SER A 931 3.73 0.70 24.75
N GLU A 932 4.70 1.60 24.51
CA GLU A 932 5.87 1.72 25.37
C GLU A 932 5.55 2.49 26.67
N LEU A 933 4.48 3.29 26.65
CA LEU A 933 3.97 4.03 27.81
C LEU A 933 3.06 3.12 28.65
N ALA A 934 3.32 3.09 29.95
CA ALA A 934 2.60 2.30 30.95
C ALA A 934 1.30 3.01 31.39
N VAL A 935 0.54 3.57 30.45
CA VAL A 935 -0.60 4.46 30.75
C VAL A 935 -1.82 4.10 29.90
N ARG A 936 -2.98 4.11 30.55
CA ARG A 936 -4.28 3.93 29.90
C ARG A 936 -4.88 5.29 29.60
N PHE A 937 -5.10 5.57 28.32
CA PHE A 937 -5.80 6.76 27.86
C PHE A 937 -7.31 6.49 27.76
N SER A 938 -8.12 7.54 27.86
CA SER A 938 -9.57 7.44 27.74
C SER A 938 -9.99 7.12 26.30
N ALA A 939 -11.16 6.50 26.15
CA ALA A 939 -11.79 6.36 24.84
C ALA A 939 -12.29 7.73 24.37
N PHE A 940 -12.31 7.95 23.06
CA PHE A 940 -12.86 9.16 22.47
C PHE A 940 -14.37 9.25 22.72
N ASP A 941 -14.83 10.35 23.32
CA ASP A 941 -16.25 10.61 23.55
C ASP A 941 -16.82 11.48 22.42
N TYR A 942 -17.47 10.83 21.46
CA TYR A 942 -18.07 11.52 20.33
C TYR A 942 -19.18 12.49 20.75
N ALA A 943 -20.00 12.12 21.74
CA ALA A 943 -21.14 12.95 22.14
C ALA A 943 -20.68 14.24 22.81
N GLU A 944 -19.64 14.16 23.65
CA GLU A 944 -19.02 15.33 24.29
C GLU A 944 -18.48 16.33 23.26
N HIS A 945 -17.74 15.84 22.26
CA HIS A 945 -17.13 16.73 21.26
C HIS A 945 -18.13 17.21 20.21
N ALA A 946 -19.11 16.40 19.82
CA ALA A 946 -20.17 16.83 18.91
C ALA A 946 -20.99 17.97 19.52
N ASN A 947 -21.33 17.89 20.82
CA ASN A 947 -22.04 18.97 21.51
C ASN A 947 -21.22 20.27 21.51
N ARG A 948 -19.90 20.21 21.71
CA ARG A 948 -19.03 21.40 21.65
C ARG A 948 -18.99 22.04 20.25
N VAL A 949 -19.03 21.22 19.19
CA VAL A 949 -19.05 21.72 17.81
C VAL A 949 -20.37 22.44 17.52
N VAL A 950 -21.50 21.88 17.99
CA VAL A 950 -22.83 22.49 17.86
C VAL A 950 -22.93 23.77 18.70
N ASP A 951 -22.44 23.76 19.94
CA ASP A 951 -22.44 24.95 20.80
C ASP A 951 -21.54 26.07 20.23
N SER A 952 -20.47 25.74 19.50
CA SER A 952 -19.60 26.73 18.84
C SER A 952 -20.16 27.30 17.54
N SER A 953 -21.11 26.62 16.88
CA SER A 953 -21.76 27.14 15.66
C SER A 953 -22.84 28.17 15.97
N ASP A 954 -23.44 28.13 17.16
CA ASP A 954 -24.46 29.10 17.58
C ASP A 954 -23.87 30.50 17.89
N ASP A 955 -22.57 30.59 18.19
CA ASP A 955 -21.87 31.86 18.45
C ASP A 955 -21.45 32.61 17.16
N GLU A 956 -21.40 31.95 15.99
CA GLU A 956 -21.09 32.62 14.71
C GLU A 956 -22.33 33.18 14.00
N GLU A 957 -23.55 32.75 14.34
CA GLU A 957 -24.80 33.31 13.79
C GLU A 957 -25.25 34.62 14.48
N THR A 958 -24.55 35.07 15.53
CA THR A 958 -24.88 36.30 16.26
C THR A 958 -23.81 37.40 16.23
N ALA A 959 -22.79 37.29 15.35
CA ALA A 959 -21.72 38.28 15.19
C ALA A 959 -21.87 39.16 13.92
#